data_AF-A0A5N7JSY6-F1
#
_entry.id   AF-A0A5N7JSY6-F1
#
_cell.length_a   1.000
_cell.length_b   1.000
_cell.length_c   1.000
_cell.angle_alpha   90.00
_cell.angle_beta   90.00
_cell.angle_gamma   90.00
#
_symmetry.space_group_name_H-M   'P 1'
#
loop_
_entity.id
_entity.type
_entity.pdbx_description
1 polymer ?
#
loop_
_entity_poly.entity_id
_entity_poly.type
_entity_poly.pdbx_seq_one_letter_code
_entity_poly.pdbx_strand_id
1 'polypeptide(L)'
;MSTQLNISHQNYVFAFPGQGSNPCGALADLYQHIPEARGRIDETLAIIEKAAAQYEPHTQPGLLTQVILTRDHTLPLPSGVAQLALYSTAVVLNQLLQAIGIVPALIVAQSFGEIAARVCGGAFDIAQGARAVCALNAAYRDEEGRGSMLAINLSAQDTQALLDRFPESNLVVGSVNAPAQCIISGETADLEHLLANHHDGAHPLRPVSIAYASHYPHHVNVARRLYENLQPLTSKPLSTPIYSTVLGSRYEPEDDLHQMFTRGVTQPTNLPYTLQQLPTDEHTVFIDLGVNSGLSICIRKSLHNAQTYAPLAQTIETLRHLLVRAPVEQAAIVALRQLASGPVDRQTHLQIAEIFSEPELHPRANQTDHDRHRHTYQRLQYLMRQLPEGIHGFAQPQLLMAVATHAAINDPSLFMGCVIQQGLCIGTLLAFEKDHPSAAQWRRKLETGETLGVYALTEIGRSNSHMGASVEAIFDAQTRTFVLNTPNKAALKFANVGINNLDKVGVVFAQLTVQGQACGVFAFVLPLSDAQGPRPGISMSSPAEIRAVPLDYGLASFDKVNLPFDAWLRDGASIDASNHFHDPLGSTDRRLIRSLFAPKNVWAMVGIGLSSVMLACSTLALTHANRRTTQARIGNGTGLLAFRTQRRALFGCLATAYVMKCFANDSARLWIEGTASQASLQTTGTGDVTWTPWAAISQTLALTKALCAPAAEALATECRLRCGVAGALNLNRFADYEGMAKIYQDAGGNNRMILLDAAKVLIGQPLSEPTPPNPQAELDDAEYWQAMARTLEYRLLKQVAEHVAMHCVEGEDDMQVWNSQLMVVARAGEAYAQRLAIESAVLASNSLTQELPKQIGSALCGLYVLEYLNKHAAWFISEGLMDIPRYRALEATLDSLSDFLATHVKLLIEAFGHGDATRAAIADTGHYPEALANKLQWAIG
;
A
#
# COMPACT_ATOMS: atom_id res chain seq x y z
N MET A 1 22.93 -17.96 -5.38
CA MET A 1 22.42 -16.71 -5.98
C MET A 1 22.72 -15.57 -5.03
N SER A 2 23.10 -14.37 -5.50
CA SER A 2 23.27 -13.21 -4.61
C SER A 2 21.88 -12.76 -4.16
N THR A 3 21.56 -12.92 -2.88
CA THR A 3 20.31 -12.41 -2.31
C THR A 3 20.38 -10.89 -2.30
N GLN A 4 19.46 -10.19 -2.98
CA GLN A 4 19.34 -8.74 -2.78
C GLN A 4 18.72 -8.49 -1.40
N LEU A 5 19.36 -7.68 -0.57
CA LEU A 5 18.74 -7.21 0.68
C LEU A 5 17.56 -6.29 0.35
N ASN A 6 16.46 -6.46 1.08
CA ASN A 6 15.24 -5.67 0.93
C ASN A 6 14.86 -5.05 2.27
N ILE A 7 14.88 -3.72 2.37
CA ILE A 7 14.63 -2.98 3.61
C ILE A 7 13.28 -3.36 4.28
N SER A 8 12.32 -3.90 3.52
CA SER A 8 11.03 -4.36 4.05
C SER A 8 11.04 -5.76 4.71
N HIS A 9 12.10 -6.56 4.54
CA HIS A 9 12.24 -7.85 5.25
C HIS A 9 12.42 -7.60 6.75
N GLN A 10 11.82 -8.46 7.58
CA GLN A 10 11.81 -8.27 9.04
C GLN A 10 12.64 -9.28 9.83
N ASN A 11 13.21 -10.33 9.20
CA ASN A 11 13.96 -11.36 9.92
C ASN A 11 15.43 -11.42 9.48
N TYR A 12 16.26 -10.54 10.06
CA TYR A 12 17.70 -10.48 9.82
C TYR A 12 18.49 -11.09 10.97
N VAL A 13 19.48 -11.92 10.62
CA VAL A 13 20.49 -12.43 11.55
C VAL A 13 21.82 -11.79 11.25
N PHE A 14 22.35 -10.97 12.16
CA PHE A 14 23.68 -10.40 11.96
C PHE A 14 24.73 -11.42 12.40
N ALA A 15 25.66 -11.73 11.51
CA ALA A 15 26.68 -12.75 11.69
C ALA A 15 28.06 -12.07 11.77
N PHE A 16 28.69 -12.15 12.94
CA PHE A 16 30.01 -11.55 13.19
C PHE A 16 31.10 -12.61 13.12
N PRO A 17 32.02 -12.54 12.13
CA PRO A 17 33.07 -13.54 11.97
C PRO A 17 34.19 -13.41 12.98
N GLY A 18 34.96 -14.49 13.11
CA GLY A 18 36.22 -14.50 13.86
C GLY A 18 37.34 -13.73 13.16
N GLN A 19 38.54 -13.83 13.73
CA GLN A 19 39.76 -13.20 13.19
C GLN A 19 40.44 -14.06 12.11
N GLY A 20 41.36 -13.46 11.37
CA GLY A 20 42.18 -14.16 10.34
C GLY A 20 41.95 -13.68 8.91
N SER A 21 41.05 -12.73 8.69
CA SER A 21 40.92 -12.04 7.40
C SER A 21 41.82 -10.81 7.35
N ASN A 22 42.34 -10.48 6.17
CA ASN A 22 43.13 -9.27 5.96
C ASN A 22 42.20 -8.02 5.97
N PRO A 23 42.40 -7.06 6.89
CA PRO A 23 41.54 -5.88 6.98
C PRO A 23 41.96 -4.72 6.08
N CYS A 24 43.11 -4.80 5.38
CA CYS A 24 43.61 -3.71 4.54
C CYS A 24 42.61 -3.38 3.43
N GLY A 25 42.20 -2.11 3.37
CA GLY A 25 41.28 -1.60 2.35
C GLY A 25 39.82 -2.06 2.50
N ALA A 26 39.42 -2.63 3.64
CA ALA A 26 38.09 -3.20 3.86
C ALA A 26 36.93 -2.22 3.60
N LEU A 27 37.11 -0.92 3.89
CA LEU A 27 36.11 0.12 3.63
C LEU A 27 36.54 1.11 2.53
N ALA A 28 37.66 0.87 1.85
CA ALA A 28 38.22 1.79 0.87
C ALA A 28 37.21 2.17 -0.23
N ASP A 29 36.55 1.16 -0.82
CA ASP A 29 35.61 1.43 -1.91
C ASP A 29 34.33 2.13 -1.43
N LEU A 30 33.81 1.77 -0.25
CA LEU A 30 32.67 2.45 0.38
C LEU A 30 33.01 3.93 0.59
N TYR A 31 34.18 4.20 1.17
CA TYR A 31 34.66 5.54 1.42
C TYR A 31 34.86 6.34 0.12
N GLN A 32 35.47 5.73 -0.90
CA GLN A 32 35.75 6.41 -2.16
C GLN A 32 34.47 6.73 -2.95
N HIS A 33 33.52 5.81 -3.01
CA HIS A 33 32.42 5.85 -3.97
C HIS A 33 31.03 6.13 -3.39
N ILE A 34 30.87 6.16 -2.06
CA ILE A 34 29.59 6.44 -1.37
C ILE A 34 29.82 7.56 -0.34
N PRO A 35 29.72 8.84 -0.76
CA PRO A 35 29.96 10.00 0.10
C PRO A 35 29.12 10.01 1.39
N GLU A 36 27.89 9.51 1.32
CA GLU A 36 26.94 9.43 2.44
C GLU A 36 27.44 8.54 3.59
N ALA A 37 28.33 7.57 3.30
CA ALA A 37 28.90 6.68 4.30
C ALA A 37 30.12 7.28 5.03
N ARG A 38 30.81 8.28 4.45
CA ARG A 38 32.09 8.80 4.96
C ARG A 38 32.01 9.34 6.37
N GLY A 39 31.00 10.18 6.66
CA GLY A 39 30.84 10.78 7.99
C GLY A 39 30.73 9.73 9.09
N ARG A 40 29.96 8.66 8.85
CA ARG A 40 29.83 7.55 9.80
C ARG A 40 31.13 6.74 9.95
N ILE A 41 31.84 6.52 8.84
CA ILE A 41 33.15 5.85 8.87
C ILE A 41 34.13 6.67 9.71
N ASP A 42 34.28 7.96 9.41
CA ASP A 42 35.21 8.86 10.09
C ASP A 42 34.92 8.98 11.59
N GLU A 43 33.65 9.19 11.97
CA GLU A 43 33.21 9.28 13.36
C GLU A 43 33.56 8.01 14.16
N THR A 44 33.24 6.84 13.61
CA THR A 44 33.44 5.56 14.30
C THR A 44 34.91 5.21 14.41
N LEU A 45 35.70 5.43 13.36
CA LEU A 45 37.14 5.23 13.41
C LEU A 45 37.81 6.16 14.43
N ALA A 46 37.39 7.43 14.51
CA ALA A 46 37.92 8.37 15.49
C ALA A 46 37.64 7.94 16.94
N ILE A 47 36.44 7.41 17.23
CA ILE A 47 36.10 6.87 18.56
C ILE A 47 37.01 5.70 18.90
N ILE A 48 37.19 4.76 17.96
CA ILE A 48 37.97 3.54 18.16
C ILE A 48 39.46 3.86 18.32
N GLU A 49 40.03 4.69 17.45
CA GLU A 49 41.43 5.12 17.54
C GLU A 49 41.72 5.81 18.87
N LYS A 50 40.83 6.72 19.31
CA LYS A 50 40.96 7.42 20.59
C LYS A 50 40.93 6.46 21.78
N ALA A 51 40.05 5.46 21.74
CA ALA A 51 39.95 4.45 22.79
C ALA A 51 41.18 3.52 22.81
N ALA A 52 41.69 3.14 21.63
CA ALA A 52 42.83 2.24 21.49
C ALA A 52 44.17 2.89 21.85
N ALA A 53 44.34 4.20 21.62
CA ALA A 53 45.59 4.93 21.83
C ALA A 53 46.16 4.83 23.25
N GLN A 54 45.32 4.56 24.25
CA GLN A 54 45.74 4.41 25.65
C GLN A 54 46.30 3.01 25.97
N TYR A 55 46.00 2.01 25.15
CA TYR A 55 46.22 0.59 25.47
C TYR A 55 47.08 -0.15 24.45
N GLU A 56 47.16 0.33 23.21
CA GLU A 56 47.96 -0.28 22.14
C GLU A 56 49.25 0.52 21.86
N PRO A 57 50.44 -0.01 22.19
CA PRO A 57 51.71 0.73 22.12
C PRO A 57 52.09 1.22 20.72
N HIS A 58 51.57 0.58 19.67
CA HIS A 58 51.96 0.81 18.28
C HIS A 58 50.85 1.47 17.45
N THR A 59 49.75 1.90 18.07
CA THR A 59 48.67 2.61 17.38
C THR A 59 48.93 4.11 17.44
N GLN A 60 49.21 4.73 16.28
CA GLN A 60 49.27 6.19 16.14
C GLN A 60 47.95 6.72 15.55
N PRO A 61 47.56 7.97 15.84
CA PRO A 61 46.37 8.57 15.22
C PRO A 61 46.40 8.46 13.70
N GLY A 62 45.30 8.00 13.10
CA GLY A 62 45.18 7.80 11.66
C GLY A 62 45.74 6.48 11.11
N LEU A 63 46.46 5.66 11.89
CA LEU A 63 46.97 4.36 11.42
C LEU A 63 45.83 3.40 11.07
N LEU A 64 44.81 3.33 11.91
CA LEU A 64 43.66 2.43 11.69
C LEU A 64 42.87 2.87 10.45
N THR A 65 42.68 4.18 10.31
CA THR A 65 42.10 4.81 9.12
C THR A 65 42.91 4.47 7.87
N GLN A 66 44.23 4.60 7.92
CA GLN A 66 45.12 4.25 6.80
C GLN A 66 44.97 2.79 6.39
N VAL A 67 44.99 1.86 7.35
CA VAL A 67 44.85 0.42 7.09
C VAL A 67 43.52 0.10 6.43
N ILE A 68 42.40 0.59 6.99
CA ILE A 68 41.06 0.23 6.52
C ILE A 68 40.72 0.87 5.17
N LEU A 69 41.31 2.03 4.84
CA LEU A 69 41.01 2.78 3.63
C LEU A 69 42.05 2.61 2.51
N THR A 70 43.16 1.91 2.75
CA THR A 70 44.22 1.70 1.75
C THR A 70 44.35 0.23 1.37
N ARG A 71 44.27 -0.07 0.07
CA ARG A 71 44.44 -1.42 -0.48
C ARG A 71 45.92 -1.79 -0.64
N ASP A 72 46.62 -1.86 0.48
CA ASP A 72 47.98 -2.40 0.52
C ASP A 72 48.04 -3.61 1.45
N HIS A 73 47.89 -4.79 0.83
CA HIS A 73 47.93 -6.07 1.53
C HIS A 73 49.35 -6.50 1.91
N THR A 74 50.37 -5.73 1.52
CA THR A 74 51.78 -5.98 1.86
C THR A 74 52.24 -5.20 3.09
N LEU A 75 51.40 -4.30 3.61
CA LEU A 75 51.69 -3.55 4.83
C LEU A 75 51.88 -4.49 6.01
N PRO A 76 53.06 -4.48 6.67
CA PRO A 76 53.22 -5.17 7.93
C PRO A 76 52.40 -4.42 9.00
N LEU A 77 51.35 -5.09 9.49
CA LEU A 77 50.51 -4.53 10.54
C LEU A 77 51.16 -4.79 11.91
N PRO A 78 51.31 -3.75 12.77
CA PRO A 78 51.71 -3.97 14.15
C PRO A 78 50.73 -4.91 14.88
N SER A 79 51.22 -5.58 15.93
CA SER A 79 50.39 -6.40 16.81
C SER A 79 49.13 -5.62 17.26
N GLY A 80 47.98 -6.28 17.21
CA GLY A 80 46.68 -5.74 17.63
C GLY A 80 45.96 -4.84 16.62
N VAL A 81 46.66 -4.27 15.63
CA VAL A 81 46.05 -3.35 14.63
C VAL A 81 45.06 -4.09 13.72
N ALA A 82 45.37 -5.34 13.34
CA ALA A 82 44.47 -6.14 12.51
C ALA A 82 43.14 -6.42 13.21
N GLN A 83 43.17 -6.76 14.50
CA GLN A 83 41.97 -6.99 15.32
C GLN A 83 41.13 -5.73 15.45
N LEU A 84 41.76 -4.58 15.75
CA LEU A 84 41.07 -3.29 15.79
C LEU A 84 40.41 -2.97 14.44
N ALA A 85 41.08 -3.25 13.32
CA ALA A 85 40.55 -2.98 11.99
C ALA A 85 39.36 -3.87 11.61
N LEU A 86 39.39 -5.16 11.98
CA LEU A 86 38.28 -6.08 11.81
C LEU A 86 37.07 -5.66 12.66
N TYR A 87 37.30 -5.30 13.92
CA TYR A 87 36.26 -4.78 14.82
C TYR A 87 35.63 -3.49 14.28
N SER A 88 36.45 -2.51 13.88
CA SER A 88 35.99 -1.26 13.27
C SER A 88 35.11 -1.50 12.05
N THR A 89 35.53 -2.39 11.16
CA THR A 89 34.77 -2.70 9.95
C THR A 89 33.38 -3.25 10.29
N ALA A 90 33.31 -4.22 11.21
CA ALA A 90 32.03 -4.82 11.60
C ALA A 90 31.08 -3.79 12.26
N VAL A 91 31.61 -2.91 13.13
CA VAL A 91 30.82 -1.87 13.80
C VAL A 91 30.33 -0.81 12.81
N VAL A 92 31.17 -0.38 11.86
CA VAL A 92 30.77 0.57 10.81
C VAL A 92 29.66 -0.04 9.95
N LEU A 93 29.81 -1.28 9.48
CA LEU A 93 28.79 -1.94 8.66
C LEU A 93 27.46 -2.06 9.43
N ASN A 94 27.52 -2.44 10.70
CA ASN A 94 26.33 -2.46 11.57
C ASN A 94 25.65 -1.08 11.60
N GLN A 95 26.39 0.00 11.84
CA GLN A 95 25.81 1.35 11.88
C GLN A 95 25.23 1.81 10.54
N LEU A 96 25.89 1.49 9.42
CA LEU A 96 25.40 1.83 8.08
C LEU A 96 24.08 1.10 7.77
N LEU A 97 23.98 -0.19 8.12
CA LEU A 97 22.76 -0.98 7.93
C LEU A 97 21.63 -0.51 8.85
N GLN A 98 21.91 -0.24 10.13
CA GLN A 98 20.91 0.28 11.06
C GLN A 98 20.38 1.66 10.64
N ALA A 99 21.24 2.52 10.08
CA ALA A 99 20.84 3.85 9.60
C ALA A 99 19.79 3.80 8.48
N ILE A 100 19.71 2.68 7.74
CA ILE A 100 18.72 2.45 6.68
C ILE A 100 17.59 1.50 7.11
N GLY A 101 17.47 1.20 8.40
CA GLY A 101 16.40 0.38 8.97
C GLY A 101 16.65 -1.13 8.93
N ILE A 102 17.81 -1.60 8.48
CA ILE A 102 18.19 -3.02 8.54
C ILE A 102 18.77 -3.29 9.94
N VAL A 103 17.94 -3.87 10.81
CA VAL A 103 18.28 -4.20 12.20
C VAL A 103 18.19 -5.71 12.43
N PRO A 104 19.08 -6.32 13.24
CA PRO A 104 19.02 -7.75 13.53
C PRO A 104 17.87 -8.10 14.48
N ALA A 105 17.15 -9.18 14.18
CA ALA A 105 16.26 -9.83 15.13
C ALA A 105 17.07 -10.63 16.18
N LEU A 106 18.21 -11.18 15.76
CA LEU A 106 19.21 -11.81 16.63
C LEU A 106 20.61 -11.73 16.00
N ILE A 107 21.62 -12.00 16.81
CA ILE A 107 23.03 -11.99 16.42
C ILE A 107 23.62 -13.39 16.61
N VAL A 108 24.43 -13.86 15.65
CA VAL A 108 25.32 -15.01 15.81
C VAL A 108 26.76 -14.54 15.69
N ALA A 109 27.61 -14.96 16.62
CA ALA A 109 28.97 -14.45 16.69
C ALA A 109 30.02 -15.56 16.85
N GLN A 110 31.07 -15.46 16.04
CA GLN A 110 32.15 -16.43 16.00
C GLN A 110 33.42 -15.88 16.63
N SER A 111 33.84 -16.48 17.77
CA SER A 111 35.12 -16.17 18.43
C SER A 111 35.33 -14.66 18.62
N PHE A 112 36.37 -14.08 18.00
CA PHE A 112 36.70 -12.66 18.03
C PHE A 112 35.51 -11.74 17.69
N GLY A 113 34.63 -12.18 16.78
CA GLY A 113 33.43 -11.43 16.38
C GLY A 113 32.47 -11.16 17.54
N GLU A 114 32.56 -11.90 18.64
CA GLU A 114 31.70 -11.66 19.80
C GLU A 114 31.97 -10.32 20.51
N ILE A 115 33.12 -9.68 20.30
CA ILE A 115 33.38 -8.32 20.82
C ILE A 115 32.48 -7.32 20.08
N ALA A 116 32.50 -7.36 18.74
CA ALA A 116 31.63 -6.53 17.91
C ALA A 116 30.14 -6.84 18.16
N ALA A 117 29.79 -8.12 18.35
CA ALA A 117 28.44 -8.54 18.68
C ALA A 117 27.94 -7.93 19.99
N ARG A 118 28.76 -7.85 21.05
CA ARG A 118 28.38 -7.21 22.32
C ARG A 118 28.12 -5.71 22.17
N VAL A 119 28.83 -5.04 21.27
CA VAL A 119 28.56 -3.62 20.95
C VAL A 119 27.24 -3.50 20.19
N CYS A 120 27.05 -4.31 19.16
CA CYS A 120 25.87 -4.25 18.31
C CYS A 120 24.60 -4.74 19.02
N GLY A 121 24.72 -5.66 19.97
CA GLY A 121 23.67 -6.14 20.86
C GLY A 121 23.43 -5.24 22.08
N GLY A 122 24.12 -4.10 22.18
CA GLY A 122 23.86 -3.06 23.18
C GLY A 122 24.54 -3.24 24.54
N ALA A 123 25.32 -4.31 24.75
CA ALA A 123 26.03 -4.53 26.00
C ALA A 123 27.19 -3.55 26.21
N PHE A 124 27.90 -3.18 25.14
CA PHE A 124 29.01 -2.23 25.16
C PHE A 124 28.77 -1.04 24.23
N ASP A 125 29.33 0.11 24.55
CA ASP A 125 29.52 1.17 23.56
C ASP A 125 30.74 0.91 22.65
N ILE A 126 30.89 1.71 21.58
CA ILE A 126 31.96 1.54 20.58
C ILE A 126 33.36 1.64 21.20
N ALA A 127 33.54 2.52 22.20
CA ALA A 127 34.82 2.71 22.85
C ALA A 127 35.16 1.54 23.80
N GLN A 128 34.17 1.03 24.52
CA GLN A 128 34.31 -0.17 25.35
C GLN A 128 34.64 -1.41 24.52
N GLY A 129 34.02 -1.59 23.34
CA GLY A 129 34.38 -2.66 22.43
C GLY A 129 35.83 -2.55 21.92
N ALA A 130 36.29 -1.33 21.58
CA ALA A 130 37.70 -1.11 21.23
C ALA A 130 38.64 -1.47 22.38
N ARG A 131 38.30 -1.09 23.62
CA ARG A 131 39.07 -1.46 24.82
C ARG A 131 39.06 -2.96 25.08
N ALA A 132 37.96 -3.66 24.78
CA ALA A 132 37.89 -5.12 24.85
C ALA A 132 38.80 -5.79 23.82
N VAL A 133 38.93 -5.23 22.61
CA VAL A 133 39.93 -5.68 21.64
C VAL A 133 41.34 -5.49 22.19
N CYS A 134 41.65 -4.32 22.75
CA CYS A 134 42.97 -4.08 23.36
C CYS A 134 43.25 -5.02 24.53
N ALA A 135 42.24 -5.32 25.35
CA ALA A 135 42.33 -6.28 26.45
C ALA A 135 42.66 -7.71 25.97
N LEU A 136 42.06 -8.12 24.85
CA LEU A 136 42.36 -9.38 24.17
C LEU A 136 43.80 -9.43 23.65
N ASN A 137 44.20 -8.40 22.90
CA ASN A 137 45.54 -8.30 22.35
C ASN A 137 46.60 -8.33 23.46
N ALA A 138 46.39 -7.59 24.55
CA ALA A 138 47.29 -7.57 25.71
C ALA A 138 47.39 -8.95 26.39
N ALA A 139 46.31 -9.73 26.46
CA ALA A 139 46.33 -11.06 27.08
C ALA A 139 47.15 -12.08 26.27
N TYR A 140 47.18 -11.94 24.95
CA TYR A 140 47.87 -12.82 24.00
C TYR A 140 49.28 -12.35 23.60
N ARG A 141 49.70 -11.14 23.99
CA ARG A 141 50.96 -10.54 23.52
C ARG A 141 52.19 -11.41 23.75
N ASP A 142 52.28 -12.08 24.89
CA ASP A 142 53.41 -12.97 25.22
C ASP A 142 53.38 -14.32 24.48
N GLU A 143 52.22 -14.67 23.89
CA GLU A 143 52.00 -15.91 23.12
C GLU A 143 52.20 -15.71 21.61
N GLU A 144 52.42 -14.48 21.16
CA GLU A 144 52.65 -14.19 19.74
C GLU A 144 53.91 -14.92 19.23
N GLY A 145 53.76 -15.66 18.13
CA GLY A 145 54.79 -16.49 17.52
C GLY A 145 54.96 -17.88 18.15
N ARG A 146 54.31 -18.17 19.29
CA ARG A 146 54.42 -19.47 20.00
C ARG A 146 53.37 -20.50 19.56
N GLY A 147 52.29 -20.04 18.92
CA GLY A 147 51.26 -20.90 18.37
C GLY A 147 50.63 -20.30 17.12
N SER A 148 49.80 -21.09 16.44
CA SER A 148 49.04 -20.62 15.28
C SER A 148 47.80 -21.51 15.07
N MET A 149 47.21 -21.44 13.88
CA MET A 149 46.06 -22.23 13.50
C MET A 149 46.13 -22.66 12.02
N LEU A 150 45.67 -23.88 11.71
CA LEU A 150 45.59 -24.43 10.36
C LEU A 150 44.15 -24.82 10.02
N ALA A 151 43.65 -24.36 8.88
CA ALA A 151 42.36 -24.79 8.33
C ALA A 151 42.50 -26.10 7.55
N ILE A 152 41.54 -27.00 7.73
CA ILE A 152 41.44 -28.27 6.98
C ILE A 152 39.98 -28.52 6.57
N ASN A 153 39.78 -29.06 5.36
CA ASN A 153 38.45 -29.41 4.85
C ASN A 153 38.09 -30.85 5.23
N LEU A 154 37.94 -31.10 6.54
CA LEU A 154 37.51 -32.37 7.11
C LEU A 154 36.38 -32.14 8.12
N SER A 155 35.62 -33.20 8.42
CA SER A 155 34.66 -33.17 9.52
C SER A 155 35.39 -33.08 10.86
N ALA A 156 34.68 -32.71 11.94
CA ALA A 156 35.26 -32.69 13.28
C ALA A 156 35.78 -34.08 13.70
N GLN A 157 35.06 -35.14 13.35
CA GLN A 157 35.44 -36.52 13.62
C GLN A 157 36.71 -36.92 12.85
N ASP A 158 36.77 -36.63 11.55
CA ASP A 158 37.93 -36.99 10.72
C ASP A 158 39.16 -36.15 11.08
N THR A 159 38.96 -34.88 11.45
CA THR A 159 40.03 -34.02 11.95
C THR A 159 40.56 -34.58 13.27
N GLN A 160 39.69 -34.98 14.20
CA GLN A 160 40.14 -35.61 15.45
C GLN A 160 40.92 -36.91 15.16
N ALA A 161 40.42 -37.76 14.27
CA ALA A 161 41.12 -38.99 13.87
C ALA A 161 42.46 -38.74 13.15
N LEU A 162 42.66 -37.56 12.54
CA LEU A 162 43.96 -37.12 12.03
C LEU A 162 44.89 -36.72 13.19
N LEU A 163 44.39 -35.92 14.15
CA LEU A 163 45.16 -35.47 15.30
C LEU A 163 45.60 -36.63 16.20
N ASP A 164 44.75 -37.65 16.37
CA ASP A 164 45.05 -38.86 17.17
C ASP A 164 46.26 -39.67 16.62
N ARG A 165 46.68 -39.43 15.36
CA ARG A 165 47.90 -40.01 14.77
C ARG A 165 49.19 -39.34 15.27
N PHE A 166 49.07 -38.21 15.96
CA PHE A 166 50.15 -37.42 16.53
C PHE A 166 49.97 -37.28 18.05
N PRO A 167 50.00 -38.39 18.82
CA PRO A 167 49.62 -38.39 20.24
C PRO A 167 50.57 -37.60 21.15
N GLU A 168 51.78 -37.30 20.70
CA GLU A 168 52.78 -36.48 21.40
C GLU A 168 52.59 -34.98 21.17
N SER A 169 51.69 -34.58 20.25
CA SER A 169 51.39 -33.18 19.94
C SER A 169 50.22 -32.68 20.77
N ASN A 170 50.24 -31.41 21.16
CA ASN A 170 49.11 -30.77 21.85
C ASN A 170 48.13 -30.13 20.85
N LEU A 171 47.94 -30.71 19.66
CA LEU A 171 47.02 -30.17 18.66
C LEU A 171 45.57 -30.46 19.03
N VAL A 172 44.69 -29.47 18.81
CA VAL A 172 43.26 -29.61 19.09
C VAL A 172 42.42 -29.10 17.92
N VAL A 173 41.18 -29.57 17.81
CA VAL A 173 40.16 -28.93 16.97
C VAL A 173 39.70 -27.66 17.70
N GLY A 174 40.22 -26.50 17.30
CA GLY A 174 39.87 -25.20 17.89
C GLY A 174 38.59 -24.59 17.31
N SER A 175 38.16 -25.02 16.13
CA SER A 175 36.92 -24.50 15.51
C SER A 175 36.30 -25.49 14.54
N VAL A 176 34.97 -25.61 14.57
CA VAL A 176 34.15 -26.26 13.54
C VAL A 176 33.40 -25.16 12.80
N ASN A 177 33.90 -24.77 11.63
CA ASN A 177 33.32 -23.68 10.84
C ASN A 177 32.15 -24.17 9.97
N ALA A 178 32.24 -25.39 9.43
CA ALA A 178 31.19 -26.03 8.63
C ALA A 178 31.28 -27.56 8.78
N PRO A 179 30.27 -28.34 8.33
CA PRO A 179 30.24 -29.80 8.52
C PRO A 179 31.49 -30.55 8.04
N ALA A 180 32.18 -30.02 7.02
CA ALA A 180 33.44 -30.55 6.48
C ALA A 180 34.55 -29.49 6.44
N GLN A 181 34.60 -28.61 7.46
CA GLN A 181 35.64 -27.58 7.58
C GLN A 181 35.94 -27.26 9.04
N CYS A 182 37.15 -27.62 9.47
CA CYS A 182 37.66 -27.41 10.83
C CYS A 182 38.92 -26.53 10.83
N ILE A 183 39.21 -25.94 11.98
CA ILE A 183 40.47 -25.26 12.27
C ILE A 183 41.17 -26.02 13.40
N ILE A 184 42.42 -26.38 13.16
CA ILE A 184 43.33 -27.00 14.12
C ILE A 184 44.11 -25.87 14.81
N SER A 185 44.19 -25.93 16.14
CA SER A 185 44.95 -24.99 16.96
C SER A 185 46.05 -25.72 17.71
N GLY A 186 47.20 -25.07 17.89
CA GLY A 186 48.27 -25.59 18.73
C GLY A 186 49.55 -24.77 18.62
N GLU A 187 50.61 -25.29 19.24
CA GLU A 187 51.92 -24.67 19.26
C GLU A 187 52.58 -24.71 17.86
N THR A 188 53.45 -23.75 17.58
CA THR A 188 54.07 -23.59 16.26
C THR A 188 54.81 -24.86 15.83
N ALA A 189 55.58 -25.46 16.74
CA ALA A 189 56.34 -26.69 16.46
C ALA A 189 55.44 -27.88 16.10
N ASP A 190 54.31 -28.05 16.79
CA ASP A 190 53.37 -29.14 16.55
C ASP A 190 52.64 -28.96 15.21
N LEU A 191 52.28 -27.73 14.86
CA LEU A 191 51.64 -27.40 13.57
C LEU A 191 52.62 -27.56 12.40
N GLU A 192 53.88 -27.18 12.57
CA GLU A 192 54.95 -27.42 11.59
C GLU A 192 55.20 -28.92 11.40
N HIS A 193 55.19 -29.69 12.49
CA HIS A 193 55.30 -31.13 12.43
C HIS A 193 54.11 -31.77 11.69
N LEU A 194 52.89 -31.32 11.95
CA LEU A 194 51.71 -31.77 11.21
C LEU A 194 51.81 -31.42 9.73
N LEU A 195 52.20 -30.19 9.38
CA LEU A 195 52.38 -29.77 7.98
C LEU A 195 53.42 -30.60 7.24
N ALA A 196 54.53 -30.93 7.89
CA ALA A 196 55.61 -31.71 7.29
C ALA A 196 55.19 -33.18 7.02
N ASN A 197 54.29 -33.73 7.84
CA ASN A 197 53.91 -35.15 7.80
C ASN A 197 52.49 -35.40 7.23
N HIS A 198 51.73 -34.36 6.90
CA HIS A 198 50.42 -34.47 6.27
C HIS A 198 50.55 -34.48 4.74
N HIS A 199 50.45 -35.67 4.15
CA HIS A 199 50.64 -35.89 2.70
C HIS A 199 49.34 -36.07 1.91
N ASP A 200 48.19 -35.77 2.51
CA ASP A 200 46.89 -35.89 1.83
C ASP A 200 46.62 -34.67 0.94
N GLY A 201 46.89 -34.83 -0.36
CA GLY A 201 46.64 -33.80 -1.36
C GLY A 201 45.15 -33.47 -1.59
N ALA A 202 44.22 -34.33 -1.17
CA ALA A 202 42.78 -34.06 -1.28
C ALA A 202 42.30 -33.09 -0.18
N HIS A 203 42.97 -33.08 0.98
CA HIS A 203 42.61 -32.25 2.14
C HIS A 203 43.80 -31.41 2.62
N PRO A 204 44.24 -30.40 1.85
CA PRO A 204 45.41 -29.60 2.20
C PRO A 204 45.16 -28.74 3.46
N LEU A 205 46.18 -28.67 4.32
CA LEU A 205 46.25 -27.76 5.46
C LEU A 205 46.59 -26.34 4.98
N ARG A 206 45.89 -25.33 5.51
CA ARG A 206 46.10 -23.91 5.14
C ARG A 206 46.33 -23.05 6.37
N PRO A 207 47.40 -22.25 6.44
CA PRO A 207 47.60 -21.29 7.52
C PRO A 207 46.46 -20.29 7.64
N VAL A 208 46.05 -20.02 8.88
CA VAL A 208 45.16 -18.90 9.23
C VAL A 208 46.04 -17.74 9.67
N SER A 209 45.72 -16.52 9.24
CA SER A 209 46.49 -15.31 9.57
C SER A 209 46.28 -14.89 11.03
N ILE A 210 46.86 -15.64 11.96
CA ILE A 210 46.83 -15.42 13.41
C ILE A 210 48.18 -15.81 14.02
N ALA A 211 48.69 -14.98 14.95
CA ALA A 211 50.02 -15.12 15.53
C ALA A 211 50.05 -15.99 16.80
N TYR A 212 48.94 -16.58 17.20
CA TYR A 212 48.81 -17.39 18.42
C TYR A 212 47.76 -18.48 18.24
N ALA A 213 47.80 -19.52 19.08
CA ALA A 213 46.75 -20.54 19.13
C ALA A 213 45.49 -19.98 19.80
N SER A 214 44.36 -19.94 19.09
CA SER A 214 43.06 -19.59 19.69
C SER A 214 42.26 -20.86 20.01
N HIS A 215 41.34 -20.78 20.99
CA HIS A 215 40.52 -21.93 21.39
C HIS A 215 41.36 -23.13 21.83
N TYR A 216 42.42 -22.84 22.59
CA TYR A 216 43.46 -23.79 22.93
C TYR A 216 43.43 -24.08 24.45
N PRO A 217 43.15 -25.31 24.89
CA PRO A 217 42.95 -25.64 26.31
C PRO A 217 44.09 -25.23 27.24
N HIS A 218 45.33 -25.17 26.74
CA HIS A 218 46.51 -24.80 27.54
C HIS A 218 46.62 -23.29 27.82
N HIS A 219 45.78 -22.45 27.21
CA HIS A 219 45.75 -20.99 27.41
C HIS A 219 44.95 -20.54 28.65
N VAL A 220 44.91 -21.33 29.72
CA VAL A 220 44.20 -20.97 30.97
C VAL A 220 44.71 -19.65 31.56
N ASN A 221 46.02 -19.39 31.49
CA ASN A 221 46.61 -18.13 31.96
C ASN A 221 46.21 -16.93 31.09
N VAL A 222 46.11 -17.11 29.77
CA VAL A 222 45.61 -16.08 28.86
C VAL A 222 44.14 -15.77 29.19
N ALA A 223 43.32 -16.79 29.43
CA ALA A 223 41.91 -16.62 29.79
C ALA A 223 41.75 -15.83 31.09
N ARG A 224 42.58 -16.11 32.10
CA ARG A 224 42.62 -15.35 33.36
C ARG A 224 43.01 -13.89 33.13
N ARG A 225 44.09 -13.62 32.40
CA ARG A 225 44.53 -12.25 32.06
C ARG A 225 43.46 -11.48 31.29
N LEU A 226 42.81 -12.13 30.33
CA LEU A 226 41.72 -11.54 29.56
C LEU A 226 40.56 -11.15 30.47
N TYR A 227 40.15 -12.04 31.38
CA TYR A 227 39.08 -11.76 32.32
C TYR A 227 39.40 -10.55 33.19
N GLU A 228 40.61 -10.48 33.75
CA GLU A 228 41.11 -9.35 34.54
C GLU A 228 41.12 -8.04 33.73
N ASN A 229 41.57 -8.08 32.47
CA ASN A 229 41.61 -6.91 31.60
C ASN A 229 40.22 -6.40 31.20
N LEU A 230 39.18 -7.25 31.22
CA LEU A 230 37.81 -6.89 30.88
C LEU A 230 37.01 -6.34 32.06
N GLN A 231 37.41 -6.62 33.32
CA GLN A 231 36.71 -6.14 34.52
C GLN A 231 36.43 -4.62 34.57
N PRO A 232 37.32 -3.73 34.05
CA PRO A 232 37.03 -2.29 34.04
C PRO A 232 35.94 -1.86 33.07
N LEU A 233 35.47 -2.73 32.18
CA LEU A 233 34.40 -2.43 31.24
C LEU A 233 33.04 -2.61 31.93
N THR A 234 32.07 -1.77 31.57
CA THR A 234 30.72 -1.85 32.11
C THR A 234 29.80 -2.46 31.06
N SER A 235 29.25 -3.64 31.35
CA SER A 235 28.26 -4.29 30.50
C SER A 235 26.84 -3.81 30.84
N LYS A 236 26.05 -3.49 29.82
CA LYS A 236 24.61 -3.24 29.91
C LYS A 236 23.82 -4.50 29.54
N PRO A 237 22.53 -4.60 29.90
CA PRO A 237 21.65 -5.64 29.40
C PRO A 237 21.60 -5.65 27.86
N LEU A 238 21.59 -6.84 27.27
CA LEU A 238 21.48 -7.00 25.82
C LEU A 238 20.11 -6.52 25.32
N SER A 239 20.11 -5.68 24.29
CA SER A 239 18.89 -5.28 23.56
C SER A 239 18.56 -6.25 22.43
N THR A 240 19.55 -7.00 21.94
CA THR A 240 19.39 -8.01 20.88
C THR A 240 20.00 -9.33 21.36
N PRO A 241 19.31 -10.48 21.22
CA PRO A 241 19.87 -11.79 21.60
C PRO A 241 21.16 -12.11 20.82
N ILE A 242 22.20 -12.56 21.52
CA ILE A 242 23.47 -12.98 20.93
C ILE A 242 23.67 -14.48 21.18
N TYR A 243 23.89 -15.24 20.10
CA TYR A 243 24.27 -16.65 20.11
C TYR A 243 25.77 -16.79 19.95
N SER A 244 26.41 -17.40 20.94
CA SER A 244 27.83 -17.70 20.93
C SER A 244 28.10 -19.05 20.28
N THR A 245 29.05 -19.08 19.35
CA THR A 245 29.53 -20.34 18.77
C THR A 245 30.40 -21.15 19.72
N VAL A 246 30.90 -20.56 20.80
CA VAL A 246 31.62 -21.28 21.86
C VAL A 246 30.62 -22.00 22.77
N LEU A 247 29.56 -21.32 23.18
CA LEU A 247 28.54 -21.91 24.06
C LEU A 247 27.57 -22.83 23.33
N GLY A 248 27.35 -22.60 22.04
CA GLY A 248 26.30 -23.30 21.29
C GLY A 248 24.89 -22.78 21.57
N SER A 249 24.73 -21.74 22.39
CA SER A 249 23.45 -21.17 22.82
C SER A 249 23.49 -19.64 22.88
N ARG A 250 22.34 -19.02 23.16
CA ARG A 250 22.27 -17.58 23.47
C ARG A 250 22.82 -17.27 24.86
N TYR A 251 23.25 -16.03 25.07
CA TYR A 251 23.46 -15.49 26.42
C TYR A 251 22.14 -15.22 27.12
N GLU A 252 22.11 -15.53 28.41
CA GLU A 252 21.00 -15.23 29.31
C GLU A 252 21.28 -13.94 30.11
N PRO A 253 20.25 -13.22 30.60
CA PRO A 253 20.42 -11.96 31.33
C PRO A 253 21.33 -12.04 32.57
N GLU A 254 21.42 -13.22 33.19
CA GLU A 254 22.23 -13.48 34.38
C GLU A 254 23.69 -13.86 34.09
N ASP A 255 24.05 -14.07 32.81
CA ASP A 255 25.40 -14.43 32.42
C ASP A 255 26.39 -13.28 32.64
N ASP A 256 27.53 -13.58 33.25
CA ASP A 256 28.68 -12.68 33.24
C ASP A 256 29.29 -12.67 31.83
N LEU A 257 28.94 -11.66 31.03
CA LEU A 257 29.39 -11.55 29.65
C LEU A 257 30.92 -11.44 29.50
N HIS A 258 31.65 -10.99 30.52
CA HIS A 258 33.13 -10.99 30.52
C HIS A 258 33.66 -12.41 30.72
N GLN A 259 33.14 -13.13 31.71
CA GLN A 259 33.52 -14.51 31.97
C GLN A 259 33.16 -15.43 30.80
N MET A 260 31.99 -15.24 30.21
CA MET A 260 31.55 -16.06 29.07
C MET A 260 32.44 -15.85 27.84
N PHE A 261 32.94 -14.63 27.61
CA PHE A 261 33.86 -14.38 26.50
C PHE A 261 35.20 -15.12 26.66
N THR A 262 35.72 -15.23 27.89
CA THR A 262 37.02 -15.88 28.12
C THR A 262 37.00 -17.38 27.87
N ARG A 263 35.82 -18.02 27.85
CA ARG A 263 35.68 -19.43 27.43
C ARG A 263 36.18 -19.66 26.01
N GLY A 264 36.02 -18.69 25.10
CA GLY A 264 36.57 -18.74 23.74
C GLY A 264 38.10 -18.67 23.65
N VAL A 265 38.81 -18.57 24.77
CA VAL A 265 40.27 -18.74 24.81
C VAL A 265 40.63 -20.22 24.83
N THR A 266 39.88 -21.05 25.56
CA THR A 266 40.23 -22.44 25.85
C THR A 266 39.27 -23.48 25.27
N GLN A 267 38.06 -23.08 24.87
CA GLN A 267 37.03 -23.97 24.33
C GLN A 267 36.84 -23.74 22.84
N PRO A 268 36.54 -24.79 22.04
CA PRO A 268 36.35 -24.65 20.60
C PRO A 268 35.05 -23.94 20.24
N THR A 269 35.01 -23.35 19.04
CA THR A 269 33.73 -22.89 18.45
C THR A 269 33.08 -23.97 17.60
N ASN A 270 31.75 -24.00 17.54
CA ASN A 270 30.98 -24.91 16.70
C ASN A 270 29.79 -24.20 16.01
N LEU A 271 30.06 -23.60 14.85
CA LEU A 271 29.06 -22.85 14.09
C LEU A 271 27.87 -23.73 13.63
N PRO A 272 28.07 -24.93 13.03
CA PRO A 272 26.95 -25.76 12.60
C PRO A 272 25.99 -26.10 13.73
N TYR A 273 26.51 -26.41 14.91
CA TYR A 273 25.68 -26.70 16.08
C TYR A 273 24.87 -25.48 16.52
N THR A 274 25.51 -24.30 16.64
CA THR A 274 24.81 -23.06 17.03
C THR A 274 23.73 -22.67 16.03
N LEU A 275 23.99 -22.82 14.72
CA LEU A 275 23.00 -22.50 13.67
C LEU A 275 21.73 -23.35 13.79
N GLN A 276 21.83 -24.61 14.24
CA GLN A 276 20.67 -25.47 14.49
C GLN A 276 19.82 -25.02 15.68
N GLN A 277 20.37 -24.20 16.59
CA GLN A 277 19.64 -23.67 17.74
C GLN A 277 18.92 -22.35 17.45
N LEU A 278 19.14 -21.74 16.27
CA LEU A 278 18.55 -20.45 15.95
C LEU A 278 17.07 -20.61 15.54
N PRO A 279 16.17 -19.74 16.03
CA PRO A 279 14.77 -19.70 15.60
C PRO A 279 14.67 -19.05 14.21
N THR A 280 14.98 -19.81 13.16
CA THR A 280 15.00 -19.33 11.77
C THR A 280 13.95 -20.01 10.91
N ASP A 281 13.48 -19.28 9.90
CA ASP A 281 12.51 -19.70 8.89
C ASP A 281 13.05 -19.48 7.47
N GLU A 282 12.25 -19.80 6.45
CA GLU A 282 12.63 -19.63 5.04
C GLU A 282 12.84 -18.17 4.61
N HIS A 283 12.37 -17.21 5.41
CA HIS A 283 12.49 -15.77 5.18
C HIS A 283 13.70 -15.15 5.88
N THR A 284 14.44 -15.94 6.66
CA THR A 284 15.60 -15.47 7.42
C THR A 284 16.79 -15.19 6.51
N VAL A 285 17.37 -13.99 6.61
CA VAL A 285 18.57 -13.59 5.88
C VAL A 285 19.74 -13.35 6.85
N PHE A 286 20.82 -14.10 6.68
CA PHE A 286 22.05 -13.92 7.46
C PHE A 286 22.95 -12.86 6.83
N ILE A 287 23.28 -11.80 7.58
CA ILE A 287 24.16 -10.72 7.13
C ILE A 287 25.55 -10.87 7.75
N ASP A 288 26.52 -11.20 6.92
CA ASP A 288 27.93 -11.36 7.30
C ASP A 288 28.61 -9.98 7.38
N LEU A 289 28.94 -9.55 8.59
CA LEU A 289 29.59 -8.26 8.87
C LEU A 289 31.13 -8.34 8.84
N GLY A 290 31.67 -9.36 8.19
CA GLY A 290 33.08 -9.49 7.91
C GLY A 290 33.59 -8.62 6.76
N VAL A 291 34.91 -8.64 6.60
CA VAL A 291 35.62 -8.01 5.47
C VAL A 291 35.50 -8.80 4.16
N ASN A 292 34.91 -10.00 4.20
CA ASN A 292 34.69 -10.88 3.05
C ASN A 292 33.41 -11.71 3.25
N SER A 293 33.23 -12.80 2.48
CA SER A 293 32.05 -13.68 2.55
C SER A 293 32.29 -15.03 3.24
N GLY A 294 33.36 -15.13 4.05
CA GLY A 294 33.80 -16.38 4.66
C GLY A 294 32.75 -17.03 5.57
N LEU A 295 32.09 -16.22 6.42
CA LEU A 295 31.07 -16.74 7.32
C LEU A 295 29.78 -17.08 6.57
N SER A 296 29.40 -16.27 5.57
CA SER A 296 28.31 -16.59 4.65
C SER A 296 28.49 -17.95 3.96
N ILE A 297 29.71 -18.27 3.51
CA ILE A 297 30.02 -19.58 2.91
C ILE A 297 29.82 -20.71 3.93
N CYS A 298 30.28 -20.53 5.16
CA CYS A 298 30.15 -21.52 6.22
C CYS A 298 28.69 -21.76 6.63
N ILE A 299 27.87 -20.70 6.71
CA ILE A 299 26.44 -20.77 6.99
C ILE A 299 25.73 -21.59 5.90
N ARG A 300 25.96 -21.29 4.61
CA ARG A 300 25.33 -22.04 3.50
C ARG A 300 25.75 -23.52 3.43
N LYS A 301 26.95 -23.85 3.90
CA LYS A 301 27.39 -25.25 4.02
C LYS A 301 26.71 -25.99 5.19
N SER A 302 26.26 -25.25 6.21
CA SER A 302 25.68 -25.82 7.43
C SER A 302 24.14 -25.89 7.36
N LEU A 303 23.51 -24.91 6.74
CA LEU A 303 22.06 -24.81 6.56
C LEU A 303 21.73 -24.83 5.07
N HIS A 304 21.03 -25.89 4.63
CA HIS A 304 20.57 -26.01 3.25
C HIS A 304 19.58 -24.88 2.94
N ASN A 305 19.73 -24.25 1.76
CA ASN A 305 18.92 -23.11 1.30
C ASN A 305 19.03 -21.82 2.14
N ALA A 306 20.00 -21.70 3.05
CA ALA A 306 20.18 -20.46 3.81
C ALA A 306 20.45 -19.26 2.89
N GLN A 307 19.66 -18.19 3.11
CA GLN A 307 19.88 -16.92 2.45
C GLN A 307 20.94 -16.13 3.20
N THR A 308 21.99 -15.72 2.51
CA THR A 308 23.12 -15.02 3.13
C THR A 308 23.53 -13.81 2.30
N TYR A 309 23.92 -12.73 2.97
CA TYR A 309 24.42 -11.51 2.35
C TYR A 309 25.70 -11.03 3.03
N ALA A 310 26.77 -10.84 2.26
CA ALA A 310 28.00 -10.22 2.75
C ALA A 310 28.14 -8.85 2.08
N PRO A 311 27.94 -7.72 2.79
CA PRO A 311 27.96 -6.39 2.18
C PRO A 311 29.26 -6.11 1.43
N LEU A 312 30.41 -6.36 2.05
CA LEU A 312 31.73 -6.09 1.45
C LEU A 312 32.13 -7.05 0.32
N ALA A 313 31.34 -8.10 0.05
CA ALA A 313 31.51 -8.95 -1.13
C ALA A 313 30.69 -8.50 -2.34
N GLN A 314 29.85 -7.48 -2.19
CA GLN A 314 29.02 -6.96 -3.27
C GLN A 314 29.74 -5.90 -4.10
N THR A 315 29.23 -5.65 -5.31
CA THR A 315 29.69 -4.52 -6.11
C THR A 315 29.30 -3.20 -5.45
N ILE A 316 30.07 -2.15 -5.73
CA ILE A 316 29.79 -0.82 -5.20
C ILE A 316 28.46 -0.27 -5.68
N GLU A 317 28.02 -0.63 -6.87
CA GLU A 317 26.69 -0.23 -7.34
C GLU A 317 25.58 -0.90 -6.52
N THR A 318 25.75 -2.18 -6.14
CA THR A 318 24.83 -2.88 -5.24
C THR A 318 24.78 -2.24 -3.86
N LEU A 319 25.94 -1.86 -3.30
CA LEU A 319 26.01 -1.19 -2.00
C LEU A 319 25.44 0.23 -2.04
N ARG A 320 25.71 0.99 -3.10
CA ARG A 320 25.13 2.32 -3.31
C ARG A 320 23.61 2.23 -3.43
N HIS A 321 23.11 1.23 -4.15
CA HIS A 321 21.69 0.96 -4.21
C HIS A 321 21.12 0.69 -2.81
N LEU A 322 21.71 -0.22 -2.05
CA LEU A 322 21.24 -0.58 -0.70
C LEU A 322 21.27 0.60 0.28
N LEU A 323 22.39 1.33 0.34
CA LEU A 323 22.65 2.34 1.37
C LEU A 323 22.05 3.71 1.04
N VAL A 324 21.82 4.00 -0.25
CA VAL A 324 21.40 5.34 -0.69
C VAL A 324 20.09 5.29 -1.46
N ARG A 325 19.99 4.48 -2.52
CA ARG A 325 18.79 4.49 -3.40
C ARG A 325 17.58 3.83 -2.74
N ALA A 326 17.73 2.62 -2.21
CA ALA A 326 16.64 1.86 -1.62
C ALA A 326 15.97 2.58 -0.43
N PRO A 327 16.66 3.30 0.47
CA PRO A 327 16.02 4.10 1.50
C PRO A 327 15.21 5.27 0.93
N VAL A 328 15.74 5.95 -0.09
CA VAL A 328 15.03 7.03 -0.80
C VAL A 328 13.79 6.49 -1.51
N GLU A 329 13.91 5.35 -2.19
CA GLU A 329 12.80 4.65 -2.82
C GLU A 329 11.77 4.21 -1.77
N GLN A 330 12.18 3.61 -0.66
CA GLN A 330 11.29 3.18 0.42
C GLN A 330 10.54 4.36 1.03
N ALA A 331 11.23 5.48 1.26
CA ALA A 331 10.62 6.70 1.77
C ALA A 331 9.59 7.26 0.77
N ALA A 332 9.90 7.23 -0.53
CA ALA A 332 8.98 7.61 -1.58
C ALA A 332 7.76 6.68 -1.67
N ILE A 333 7.94 5.36 -1.51
CA ILE A 333 6.85 4.37 -1.46
C ILE A 333 5.90 4.71 -0.31
N VAL A 334 6.44 4.96 0.89
CA VAL A 334 5.64 5.32 2.06
C VAL A 334 4.87 6.62 1.83
N ALA A 335 5.54 7.65 1.30
CA ALA A 335 4.91 8.95 1.05
C ALA A 335 3.78 8.86 0.00
N LEU A 336 4.03 8.19 -1.13
CA LEU A 336 3.04 8.01 -2.19
C LEU A 336 1.87 7.12 -1.74
N ARG A 337 2.13 6.07 -0.96
CA ARG A 337 1.09 5.20 -0.39
C ARG A 337 0.22 5.96 0.61
N GLN A 338 0.82 6.82 1.44
CA GLN A 338 0.06 7.67 2.37
C GLN A 338 -0.81 8.67 1.60
N LEU A 339 -0.29 9.30 0.55
CA LEU A 339 -1.06 10.18 -0.33
C LEU A 339 -2.24 9.43 -0.97
N ALA A 340 -2.00 8.22 -1.50
CA ALA A 340 -3.04 7.38 -2.07
C ALA A 340 -4.10 7.00 -1.03
N SER A 341 -3.72 6.76 0.22
CA SER A 341 -4.65 6.44 1.33
C SER A 341 -5.57 7.61 1.70
N GLY A 342 -5.18 8.84 1.38
CA GLY A 342 -6.04 10.01 1.49
C GLY A 342 -6.37 10.38 2.95
N PRO A 343 -7.66 10.50 3.33
CA PRO A 343 -8.04 10.84 4.70
C PRO A 343 -7.97 9.67 5.69
N VAL A 344 -7.61 8.46 5.24
CA VAL A 344 -7.57 7.26 6.08
C VAL A 344 -6.13 7.03 6.54
N ASP A 345 -5.92 6.95 7.85
CA ASP A 345 -4.61 6.64 8.40
C ASP A 345 -4.21 5.17 8.16
N ARG A 346 -2.91 4.90 8.29
CA ARG A 346 -2.34 3.57 8.03
C ARG A 346 -2.92 2.50 8.96
N GLN A 347 -3.14 2.81 10.23
CA GLN A 347 -3.62 1.83 11.21
C GLN A 347 -5.05 1.41 10.88
N THR A 348 -5.91 2.37 10.54
CA THR A 348 -7.28 2.11 10.07
C THR A 348 -7.28 1.25 8.80
N HIS A 349 -6.40 1.55 7.83
CA HIS A 349 -6.28 0.73 6.64
C HIS A 349 -5.84 -0.71 6.93
N LEU A 350 -4.89 -0.91 7.85
CA LEU A 350 -4.41 -2.23 8.25
C LEU A 350 -5.48 -3.02 8.99
N GLN A 351 -6.20 -2.38 9.91
CA GLN A 351 -7.31 -3.00 10.65
C GLN A 351 -8.39 -3.53 9.70
N ILE A 352 -8.82 -2.70 8.73
CA ILE A 352 -9.82 -3.14 7.76
C ILE A 352 -9.23 -4.17 6.78
N ALA A 353 -7.97 -4.03 6.37
CA ALA A 353 -7.31 -5.02 5.51
C ALA A 353 -7.27 -6.42 6.16
N GLU A 354 -7.02 -6.48 7.47
CA GLU A 354 -7.01 -7.72 8.26
C GLU A 354 -8.38 -8.41 8.20
N ILE A 355 -9.48 -7.67 8.38
CA ILE A 355 -10.84 -8.21 8.23
C ILE A 355 -11.03 -8.81 6.82
N PHE A 356 -10.68 -8.07 5.76
CA PHE A 356 -10.78 -8.56 4.37
C PHE A 356 -9.77 -9.68 4.02
N SER A 357 -8.84 -9.98 4.91
CA SER A 357 -7.92 -11.12 4.78
C SER A 357 -8.57 -12.45 5.17
N GLU A 358 -9.69 -12.40 5.89
CA GLU A 358 -10.41 -13.57 6.40
C GLU A 358 -11.05 -14.40 5.26
N PRO A 359 -10.91 -15.74 5.27
CA PRO A 359 -11.44 -16.63 4.23
C PRO A 359 -12.94 -16.48 3.95
N GLU A 360 -13.73 -16.16 4.98
CA GLU A 360 -15.18 -15.95 4.91
C GLU A 360 -15.54 -14.81 3.97
N LEU A 361 -14.66 -13.81 3.83
CA LEU A 361 -14.85 -12.69 2.92
C LEU A 361 -14.28 -12.95 1.52
N HIS A 362 -13.76 -14.14 1.23
CA HIS A 362 -13.25 -14.46 -0.10
C HIS A 362 -14.40 -14.83 -1.07
N PRO A 363 -14.39 -14.28 -2.30
CA PRO A 363 -15.31 -14.72 -3.33
C PRO A 363 -14.99 -16.16 -3.76
N ARG A 364 -16.03 -16.93 -4.10
CA ARG A 364 -15.90 -18.31 -4.57
C ARG A 364 -15.99 -18.35 -6.09
N ALA A 365 -15.13 -19.16 -6.71
CA ALA A 365 -15.18 -19.44 -8.14
C ALA A 365 -16.27 -20.48 -8.46
N ASN A 366 -16.67 -20.56 -9.73
CA ASN A 366 -17.53 -21.62 -10.30
C ASN A 366 -18.91 -21.78 -9.62
N GLN A 367 -19.52 -20.68 -9.19
CA GLN A 367 -20.90 -20.68 -8.66
C GLN A 367 -21.93 -20.36 -9.73
N THR A 368 -23.16 -20.85 -9.55
CA THR A 368 -24.32 -20.33 -10.31
C THR A 368 -24.56 -18.86 -9.95
N ASP A 369 -25.22 -18.10 -10.83
CA ASP A 369 -25.52 -16.67 -10.56
C ASP A 369 -26.33 -16.49 -9.27
N HIS A 370 -27.35 -17.33 -9.03
CA HIS A 370 -28.16 -17.29 -7.82
C HIS A 370 -27.32 -17.56 -6.55
N ASP A 371 -26.45 -18.57 -6.56
CA ASP A 371 -25.61 -18.88 -5.41
C ASP A 371 -24.55 -17.81 -5.16
N ARG A 372 -24.02 -17.20 -6.23
CA ARG A 372 -23.10 -16.07 -6.14
C ARG A 372 -23.77 -14.90 -5.43
N HIS A 373 -24.99 -14.51 -5.82
CA HIS A 373 -25.71 -13.42 -5.19
C HIS A 373 -26.01 -13.69 -3.71
N ARG A 374 -26.48 -14.90 -3.37
CA ARG A 374 -26.70 -15.30 -1.97
C ARG A 374 -25.41 -15.25 -1.15
N HIS A 375 -24.31 -15.72 -1.73
CA HIS A 375 -23.00 -15.71 -1.08
C HIS A 375 -22.48 -14.29 -0.84
N THR A 376 -22.74 -13.34 -1.75
CA THR A 376 -22.46 -11.90 -1.52
C THR A 376 -23.16 -11.39 -0.26
N TYR A 377 -24.42 -11.75 -0.02
CA TYR A 377 -25.13 -11.36 1.20
C TYR A 377 -24.60 -12.01 2.46
N GLN A 378 -24.22 -13.29 2.40
CA GLN A 378 -23.56 -13.97 3.53
C GLN A 378 -22.27 -13.25 3.93
N ARG A 379 -21.46 -12.87 2.93
CA ARG A 379 -20.24 -12.09 3.11
C ARG A 379 -20.52 -10.70 3.66
N LEU A 380 -21.56 -10.02 3.17
CA LEU A 380 -21.96 -8.72 3.69
C LEU A 380 -22.37 -8.80 5.18
N GLN A 381 -23.20 -9.78 5.55
CA GLN A 381 -23.59 -9.98 6.96
C GLN A 381 -22.39 -10.33 7.84
N TYR A 382 -21.48 -11.16 7.33
CA TYR A 382 -20.23 -11.48 8.03
C TYR A 382 -19.39 -10.22 8.25
N LEU A 383 -19.17 -9.43 7.20
CA LEU A 383 -18.45 -8.16 7.28
C LEU A 383 -19.07 -7.24 8.33
N MET A 384 -20.40 -7.03 8.31
CA MET A 384 -21.07 -6.14 9.27
C MET A 384 -20.81 -6.54 10.74
N ARG A 385 -20.67 -7.84 11.04
CA ARG A 385 -20.34 -8.32 12.39
C ARG A 385 -18.88 -8.10 12.80
N GLN A 386 -17.97 -8.05 11.84
CA GLN A 386 -16.54 -7.84 12.09
C GLN A 386 -16.15 -6.35 12.11
N LEU A 387 -16.98 -5.48 11.55
CA LEU A 387 -16.66 -4.06 11.52
C LEU A 387 -16.59 -3.47 12.95
N PRO A 388 -15.59 -2.62 13.22
CA PRO A 388 -15.43 -2.04 14.55
C PRO A 388 -16.58 -1.09 14.89
N GLU A 389 -16.92 -1.00 16.18
CA GLU A 389 -18.04 -0.19 16.69
C GLU A 389 -17.99 1.28 16.23
N GLY A 390 -16.79 1.83 16.04
CA GLY A 390 -16.59 3.20 15.56
C GLY A 390 -17.21 3.49 14.20
N ILE A 391 -17.55 2.49 13.38
CA ILE A 391 -18.25 2.71 12.12
C ILE A 391 -19.74 3.02 12.32
N HIS A 392 -20.34 2.53 13.41
CA HIS A 392 -21.77 2.71 13.69
C HIS A 392 -22.08 4.18 13.93
N GLY A 393 -23.22 4.62 13.41
CA GLY A 393 -23.57 6.05 13.40
C GLY A 393 -22.56 6.97 12.71
N PHE A 394 -21.60 6.42 11.94
CA PHE A 394 -20.46 7.14 11.38
C PHE A 394 -19.65 7.94 12.42
N ALA A 395 -19.48 7.38 13.63
CA ALA A 395 -18.69 8.02 14.70
C ALA A 395 -17.22 8.25 14.30
N GLN A 396 -16.66 7.35 13.48
CA GLN A 396 -15.34 7.45 12.86
C GLN A 396 -15.48 7.29 11.33
N PRO A 397 -15.85 8.36 10.60
CA PRO A 397 -16.22 8.29 9.18
C PRO A 397 -15.07 7.80 8.26
N GLN A 398 -13.81 7.91 8.67
CA GLN A 398 -12.66 7.35 7.96
C GLN A 398 -12.71 5.82 7.81
N LEU A 399 -13.33 5.10 8.75
CA LEU A 399 -13.54 3.66 8.65
C LEU A 399 -14.41 3.31 7.44
N LEU A 400 -15.41 4.14 7.12
CA LEU A 400 -16.27 3.93 5.96
C LEU A 400 -15.49 4.03 4.64
N MET A 401 -14.52 4.95 4.57
CA MET A 401 -13.65 5.10 3.39
C MET A 401 -12.66 3.93 3.27
N ALA A 402 -12.15 3.42 4.39
CA ALA A 402 -11.33 2.22 4.42
C ALA A 402 -12.11 0.98 3.93
N VAL A 403 -13.35 0.80 4.41
CA VAL A 403 -14.25 -0.29 3.97
C VAL A 403 -14.58 -0.15 2.49
N ALA A 404 -14.89 1.06 2.01
CA ALA A 404 -15.13 1.32 0.59
C ALA A 404 -13.93 0.93 -0.29
N THR A 405 -12.71 1.28 0.14
CA THR A 405 -11.47 0.93 -0.56
C THR A 405 -11.30 -0.59 -0.66
N HIS A 406 -11.31 -1.28 0.48
CA HIS A 406 -11.02 -2.71 0.53
C HIS A 406 -12.13 -3.58 -0.07
N ALA A 407 -13.40 -3.21 0.10
CA ALA A 407 -14.51 -3.91 -0.54
C ALA A 407 -14.43 -3.80 -2.07
N ALA A 408 -14.15 -2.59 -2.61
CA ALA A 408 -14.07 -2.37 -4.06
C ALA A 408 -12.95 -3.19 -4.71
N ILE A 409 -11.77 -3.22 -4.07
CA ILE A 409 -10.62 -3.96 -4.56
C ILE A 409 -10.85 -5.48 -4.46
N ASN A 410 -11.45 -5.96 -3.37
CA ASN A 410 -11.64 -7.39 -3.13
C ASN A 410 -12.70 -8.00 -4.06
N ASP A 411 -13.89 -7.38 -4.13
CA ASP A 411 -15.02 -7.83 -4.95
C ASP A 411 -16.05 -6.70 -5.15
N PRO A 412 -16.26 -6.22 -6.38
CA PRO A 412 -17.28 -5.23 -6.71
C PRO A 412 -18.69 -5.54 -6.20
N SER A 413 -19.08 -6.82 -6.15
CA SER A 413 -20.42 -7.23 -5.66
C SER A 413 -20.61 -6.88 -4.18
N LEU A 414 -19.60 -7.21 -3.37
CA LEU A 414 -19.58 -6.90 -1.94
C LEU A 414 -19.50 -5.39 -1.73
N PHE A 415 -18.71 -4.66 -2.52
CA PHE A 415 -18.67 -3.20 -2.49
C PHE A 415 -20.05 -2.57 -2.72
N MET A 416 -20.77 -2.99 -3.76
CA MET A 416 -22.12 -2.48 -4.03
C MET A 416 -23.07 -2.78 -2.87
N GLY A 417 -23.00 -3.98 -2.29
CA GLY A 417 -23.74 -4.34 -1.07
C GLY A 417 -23.42 -3.40 0.10
N CYS A 418 -22.14 -3.09 0.32
CA CYS A 418 -21.71 -2.12 1.33
C CYS A 418 -22.24 -0.71 1.06
N VAL A 419 -22.20 -0.25 -0.19
CA VAL A 419 -22.75 1.07 -0.58
C VAL A 419 -24.25 1.13 -0.32
N ILE A 420 -25.00 0.06 -0.58
CA ILE A 420 -26.44 0.01 -0.27
C ILE A 420 -26.67 -0.02 1.24
N GLN A 421 -26.01 -0.92 1.97
CA GLN A 421 -26.19 -1.11 3.40
C GLN A 421 -25.78 0.14 4.19
N GLN A 422 -24.51 0.54 4.07
CA GLN A 422 -23.89 1.63 4.83
C GLN A 422 -24.21 2.98 4.21
N GLY A 423 -23.98 3.11 2.91
CA GLY A 423 -24.15 4.36 2.18
C GLY A 423 -25.60 4.83 2.15
N LEU A 424 -26.48 4.00 1.60
CA LEU A 424 -27.86 4.37 1.31
C LEU A 424 -28.81 4.14 2.50
N CYS A 425 -28.92 2.91 3.01
CA CYS A 425 -29.90 2.56 4.05
C CYS A 425 -29.54 3.15 5.41
N ILE A 426 -28.37 2.82 5.97
CA ILE A 426 -27.91 3.35 7.27
C ILE A 426 -27.78 4.87 7.22
N GLY A 427 -27.16 5.43 6.16
CA GLY A 427 -27.04 6.87 5.97
C GLY A 427 -28.40 7.59 5.96
N THR A 428 -29.42 7.02 5.31
CA THR A 428 -30.77 7.60 5.31
C THR A 428 -31.43 7.54 6.68
N LEU A 429 -31.30 6.42 7.40
CA LEU A 429 -31.86 6.28 8.74
C LEU A 429 -31.21 7.27 9.71
N LEU A 430 -29.88 7.38 9.70
CA LEU A 430 -29.16 8.35 10.54
C LEU A 430 -29.61 9.80 10.31
N ALA A 431 -29.88 10.16 9.06
CA ALA A 431 -30.33 11.52 8.73
C ALA A 431 -31.72 11.85 9.26
N PHE A 432 -32.57 10.84 9.51
CA PHE A 432 -34.00 11.01 9.78
C PHE A 432 -34.50 10.36 11.08
N GLU A 433 -33.67 9.61 11.82
CA GLU A 433 -34.13 8.81 12.98
C GLU A 433 -34.40 9.60 14.26
N LYS A 434 -34.04 10.89 14.32
CA LYS A 434 -34.05 11.70 15.56
C LYS A 434 -35.38 11.65 16.33
N ASP A 435 -36.50 11.50 15.62
CA ASP A 435 -37.85 11.44 16.19
C ASP A 435 -38.56 10.08 15.93
N HIS A 436 -37.81 9.02 15.60
CA HIS A 436 -38.33 7.74 15.12
C HIS A 436 -37.66 6.53 15.79
N PRO A 437 -38.19 6.03 16.92
CA PRO A 437 -37.62 4.90 17.65
C PRO A 437 -37.50 3.62 16.81
N SER A 438 -38.47 3.34 15.91
CA SER A 438 -38.37 2.16 15.03
C SER A 438 -37.29 2.30 13.97
N ALA A 439 -37.03 3.51 13.45
CA ALA A 439 -35.95 3.77 12.50
C ALA A 439 -34.58 3.46 13.12
N ALA A 440 -34.36 3.90 14.37
CA ALA A 440 -33.14 3.60 15.13
C ALA A 440 -32.97 2.11 15.45
N GLN A 441 -34.07 1.36 15.59
CA GLN A 441 -34.02 -0.10 15.72
C GLN A 441 -33.59 -0.75 14.40
N TRP A 442 -34.19 -0.36 13.28
CA TRP A 442 -33.81 -0.89 11.96
C TRP A 442 -32.36 -0.57 11.61
N ARG A 443 -31.89 0.65 11.92
CA ARG A 443 -30.49 1.01 11.74
C ARG A 443 -29.56 0.06 12.48
N ARG A 444 -29.81 -0.18 13.77
CA ARG A 444 -28.99 -1.11 14.57
C ARG A 444 -28.95 -2.51 13.99
N LYS A 445 -30.09 -3.02 13.50
CA LYS A 445 -30.15 -4.33 12.81
C LYS A 445 -29.34 -4.37 11.52
N LEU A 446 -29.30 -3.26 10.76
CA LEU A 446 -28.47 -3.14 9.56
C LEU A 446 -26.98 -3.06 9.93
N GLU A 447 -26.64 -2.29 10.95
CA GLU A 447 -25.27 -2.11 11.45
C GLU A 447 -24.66 -3.43 11.96
N THR A 448 -25.45 -4.29 12.60
CA THR A 448 -25.00 -5.61 13.08
C THR A 448 -25.10 -6.72 12.04
N GLY A 449 -25.66 -6.44 10.87
CA GLY A 449 -25.91 -7.44 9.83
C GLY A 449 -27.02 -8.45 10.13
N GLU A 450 -27.87 -8.19 11.14
CA GLU A 450 -29.07 -9.00 11.44
C GLU A 450 -30.06 -8.96 10.26
N THR A 451 -30.14 -7.83 9.56
CA THR A 451 -30.98 -7.66 8.37
C THR A 451 -30.21 -6.97 7.24
N LEU A 452 -30.71 -7.15 6.02
CA LEU A 452 -30.11 -6.61 4.80
C LEU A 452 -30.93 -5.43 4.26
N GLY A 453 -30.25 -4.36 3.88
CA GLY A 453 -30.85 -3.16 3.36
C GLY A 453 -31.25 -3.28 1.90
N VAL A 454 -32.41 -2.73 1.57
CA VAL A 454 -32.86 -2.47 0.20
C VAL A 454 -33.17 -0.98 0.08
N TYR A 455 -32.57 -0.32 -0.89
CA TYR A 455 -32.85 1.10 -1.17
C TYR A 455 -33.70 1.22 -2.42
N ALA A 456 -34.98 1.55 -2.27
CA ALA A 456 -35.97 1.51 -3.33
C ALA A 456 -36.48 2.92 -3.68
N LEU A 457 -35.65 3.63 -4.45
CA LEU A 457 -35.99 4.93 -5.04
C LEU A 457 -36.47 4.75 -6.49
N THR A 458 -35.64 4.12 -7.31
CA THR A 458 -35.80 3.99 -8.76
C THR A 458 -37.05 3.20 -9.15
N GLU A 459 -37.80 3.74 -10.11
CA GLU A 459 -38.94 3.10 -10.76
C GLU A 459 -38.62 2.86 -12.23
N ILE A 460 -39.04 1.72 -12.78
CA ILE A 460 -38.67 1.35 -14.16
C ILE A 460 -39.19 2.31 -15.24
N GLY A 461 -40.23 3.10 -14.95
CA GLY A 461 -40.76 4.12 -15.85
C GLY A 461 -40.18 5.52 -15.65
N ARG A 462 -39.38 5.78 -14.60
CA ARG A 462 -38.93 7.12 -14.20
C ARG A 462 -37.46 7.16 -13.72
N SER A 463 -36.61 6.32 -14.29
CA SER A 463 -35.26 6.01 -13.75
C SER A 463 -34.24 7.15 -13.78
N ASN A 464 -34.31 8.07 -14.75
CA ASN A 464 -33.24 9.05 -15.00
C ASN A 464 -33.50 10.45 -14.41
N SER A 465 -34.70 10.70 -13.90
CA SER A 465 -35.10 11.95 -13.25
C SER A 465 -36.02 11.60 -12.08
N HIS A 466 -35.48 11.63 -10.87
CA HIS A 466 -36.22 11.30 -9.65
C HIS A 466 -37.11 12.46 -9.16
N MET A 467 -37.54 13.33 -10.08
CA MET A 467 -38.35 14.52 -9.77
C MET A 467 -39.75 14.17 -9.23
N GLY A 468 -40.19 12.91 -9.32
CA GLY A 468 -41.41 12.45 -8.66
C GLY A 468 -41.60 10.94 -8.68
N ALA A 469 -41.76 10.32 -7.51
CA ALA A 469 -42.11 8.91 -7.36
C ALA A 469 -43.59 8.67 -7.72
N SER A 470 -43.89 7.52 -8.32
CA SER A 470 -45.27 7.10 -8.64
C SER A 470 -45.83 6.12 -7.62
N VAL A 471 -44.98 5.41 -6.88
CA VAL A 471 -45.44 4.64 -5.72
C VAL A 471 -46.04 5.61 -4.71
N GLU A 472 -47.24 5.31 -4.24
CA GLU A 472 -48.03 6.18 -3.37
C GLU A 472 -48.01 5.66 -1.94
N ALA A 473 -47.86 6.57 -0.97
CA ALA A 473 -48.12 6.32 0.44
C ALA A 473 -49.32 7.17 0.86
N ILE A 474 -50.50 6.56 0.91
CA ILE A 474 -51.77 7.26 1.15
C ILE A 474 -52.06 7.25 2.66
N PHE A 475 -52.20 8.42 3.27
CA PHE A 475 -52.53 8.53 4.69
C PHE A 475 -54.01 8.18 4.94
N ASP A 476 -54.24 7.23 5.85
CA ASP A 476 -55.55 6.87 6.37
C ASP A 476 -55.80 7.59 7.71
N ALA A 477 -56.76 8.52 7.70
CA ALA A 477 -57.13 9.31 8.85
C ALA A 477 -57.78 8.50 9.99
N GLN A 478 -58.46 7.39 9.68
CA GLN A 478 -59.20 6.61 10.68
C GLN A 478 -58.25 5.79 11.57
N THR A 479 -57.26 5.16 10.94
CA THR A 479 -56.28 4.29 11.60
C THR A 479 -54.97 5.03 11.93
N ARG A 480 -54.78 6.23 11.39
CA ARG A 480 -53.50 6.98 11.39
C ARG A 480 -52.34 6.14 10.86
N THR A 481 -52.59 5.39 9.80
CA THR A 481 -51.59 4.57 9.09
C THR A 481 -51.38 5.08 7.67
N PHE A 482 -50.45 4.48 6.95
CA PHE A 482 -50.29 4.70 5.51
C PHE A 482 -50.63 3.42 4.74
N VAL A 483 -51.15 3.56 3.52
CA VAL A 483 -51.33 2.47 2.57
C VAL A 483 -50.34 2.69 1.43
N LEU A 484 -49.35 1.81 1.31
CA LEU A 484 -48.35 1.84 0.26
C LEU A 484 -48.85 1.05 -0.96
N ASN A 485 -48.86 1.68 -2.14
CA ASN A 485 -49.42 1.09 -3.35
C ASN A 485 -48.59 1.40 -4.59
N THR A 486 -48.46 0.40 -5.47
CA THR A 486 -47.84 0.52 -6.80
C THR A 486 -48.95 0.66 -7.84
N PRO A 487 -49.22 1.86 -8.39
CA PRO A 487 -50.43 2.11 -9.18
C PRO A 487 -50.41 1.44 -10.56
N ASN A 488 -49.25 1.16 -11.12
CA ASN A 488 -49.09 0.52 -12.43
C ASN A 488 -47.69 -0.09 -12.58
N LYS A 489 -47.47 -0.84 -13.66
CA LYS A 489 -46.18 -1.50 -13.91
C LYS A 489 -45.00 -0.52 -14.07
N ALA A 490 -45.23 0.70 -14.55
CA ALA A 490 -44.15 1.70 -14.68
C ALA A 490 -43.63 2.17 -13.30
N ALA A 491 -44.46 2.04 -12.26
CA ALA A 491 -44.11 2.37 -10.87
C ALA A 491 -43.39 1.22 -10.13
N LEU A 492 -43.12 0.08 -10.76
CA LEU A 492 -42.36 -1.01 -10.14
C LEU A 492 -40.98 -0.51 -9.72
N LYS A 493 -40.64 -0.74 -8.45
CA LYS A 493 -39.31 -0.38 -7.92
C LYS A 493 -38.25 -1.30 -8.51
N PHE A 494 -37.11 -0.75 -8.88
CA PHE A 494 -35.94 -1.51 -9.33
C PHE A 494 -34.82 -1.40 -8.28
N ALA A 495 -34.55 -2.50 -7.56
CA ALA A 495 -33.66 -2.53 -6.41
C ALA A 495 -33.06 -3.93 -6.17
N ASN A 496 -32.20 -4.11 -5.18
CA ASN A 496 -31.53 -5.38 -4.83
C ASN A 496 -32.48 -6.40 -4.14
N VAL A 497 -33.50 -6.84 -4.88
CA VAL A 497 -34.61 -7.68 -4.36
C VAL A 497 -34.66 -9.10 -4.93
N GLY A 498 -33.77 -9.44 -5.86
CA GLY A 498 -33.82 -10.71 -6.60
C GLY A 498 -33.65 -11.95 -5.74
N ILE A 499 -32.83 -11.90 -4.70
CA ILE A 499 -32.80 -12.90 -3.62
C ILE A 499 -33.85 -12.49 -2.59
N ASN A 500 -35.02 -13.10 -2.69
CA ASN A 500 -36.25 -12.67 -2.01
C ASN A 500 -36.64 -13.53 -0.80
N ASN A 501 -35.78 -14.46 -0.37
CA ASN A 501 -35.96 -15.32 0.79
C ASN A 501 -34.88 -15.08 1.86
N LEU A 502 -34.54 -13.82 2.07
CA LEU A 502 -33.63 -13.34 3.12
C LEU A 502 -34.34 -12.24 3.90
N ASP A 503 -33.96 -12.06 5.17
CA ASP A 503 -34.44 -10.94 5.98
C ASP A 503 -33.95 -9.62 5.38
N LYS A 504 -34.85 -8.91 4.69
CA LYS A 504 -34.58 -7.64 4.01
C LYS A 504 -35.51 -6.55 4.53
N VAL A 505 -34.93 -5.40 4.86
CA VAL A 505 -35.65 -4.17 5.21
C VAL A 505 -35.46 -3.14 4.10
N GLY A 506 -36.56 -2.53 3.67
CA GLY A 506 -36.60 -1.53 2.63
C GLY A 506 -36.63 -0.11 3.18
N VAL A 507 -35.82 0.77 2.60
CA VAL A 507 -36.05 2.22 2.60
C VAL A 507 -36.70 2.55 1.26
N VAL A 508 -38.02 2.71 1.26
CA VAL A 508 -38.85 2.88 0.06
C VAL A 508 -39.28 4.32 -0.09
N PHE A 509 -38.99 4.93 -1.23
CA PHE A 509 -39.42 6.29 -1.53
C PHE A 509 -40.77 6.28 -2.24
N ALA A 510 -41.71 7.05 -1.69
CA ALA A 510 -43.07 7.12 -2.19
C ALA A 510 -43.59 8.57 -2.13
N GLN A 511 -44.49 8.89 -3.04
CA GLN A 511 -45.28 10.11 -3.02
C GLN A 511 -46.27 10.02 -1.84
N LEU A 512 -46.09 10.88 -0.84
CA LEU A 512 -47.05 11.01 0.26
C LEU A 512 -48.31 11.69 -0.27
N THR A 513 -49.48 11.12 0.05
CA THR A 513 -50.79 11.69 -0.26
C THR A 513 -51.61 11.83 1.01
N VAL A 514 -52.05 13.05 1.32
CA VAL A 514 -52.91 13.37 2.48
C VAL A 514 -54.15 14.09 1.97
N GLN A 515 -55.35 13.62 2.35
CA GLN A 515 -56.63 14.17 1.86
C GLN A 515 -56.72 14.32 0.33
N GLY A 516 -56.09 13.39 -0.40
CA GLY A 516 -56.04 13.41 -1.87
C GLY A 516 -55.03 14.39 -2.48
N GLN A 517 -54.27 15.13 -1.68
CA GLN A 517 -53.22 16.05 -2.14
C GLN A 517 -51.84 15.40 -2.09
N ALA A 518 -51.04 15.60 -3.12
CA ALA A 518 -49.65 15.16 -3.20
C ALA A 518 -48.75 16.08 -2.33
N CYS A 519 -48.20 15.54 -1.25
CA CYS A 519 -47.47 16.29 -0.21
C CYS A 519 -45.93 16.28 -0.38
N GLY A 520 -45.42 15.47 -1.32
CA GLY A 520 -43.99 15.35 -1.65
C GLY A 520 -43.51 13.90 -1.58
N VAL A 521 -42.28 13.66 -2.03
CA VAL A 521 -41.66 12.33 -1.95
C VAL A 521 -40.96 12.18 -0.60
N PHE A 522 -41.30 11.11 0.12
CA PHE A 522 -40.73 10.77 1.43
C PHE A 522 -40.21 9.33 1.43
N ALA A 523 -39.29 9.04 2.36
CA ALA A 523 -38.82 7.70 2.63
C ALA A 523 -39.68 7.00 3.70
N PHE A 524 -39.93 5.71 3.49
CA PHE A 524 -40.65 4.83 4.42
C PHE A 524 -39.79 3.60 4.71
N VAL A 525 -39.71 3.19 5.98
CA VAL A 525 -38.97 1.99 6.40
C VAL A 525 -39.90 0.84 6.73
N LEU A 526 -39.70 -0.31 6.09
CA LEU A 526 -40.56 -1.49 6.26
C LEU A 526 -39.83 -2.81 5.93
N PRO A 527 -40.19 -3.94 6.55
CA PRO A 527 -39.68 -5.25 6.14
C PRO A 527 -40.25 -5.65 4.76
N LEU A 528 -39.39 -6.14 3.88
CA LEU A 528 -39.76 -6.57 2.52
C LEU A 528 -39.88 -8.08 2.38
N SER A 529 -38.95 -8.83 2.97
CA SER A 529 -38.92 -10.29 2.92
C SER A 529 -38.28 -10.88 4.17
N ASP A 530 -38.52 -12.17 4.38
CA ASP A 530 -37.85 -13.02 5.38
C ASP A 530 -37.43 -14.37 4.75
N ALA A 531 -37.01 -15.34 5.56
CA ALA A 531 -36.61 -16.67 5.09
C ALA A 531 -37.69 -17.43 4.30
N GLN A 532 -38.98 -17.09 4.48
CA GLN A 532 -40.10 -17.72 3.77
C GLN A 532 -40.46 -17.00 2.46
N GLY A 533 -39.95 -15.79 2.23
CA GLY A 533 -40.19 -15.02 1.02
C GLY A 533 -40.64 -13.58 1.28
N PRO A 534 -41.24 -12.91 0.27
CA PRO A 534 -41.82 -11.58 0.41
C PRO A 534 -42.94 -11.52 1.46
N ARG A 535 -43.04 -10.38 2.17
CA ARG A 535 -44.10 -10.13 3.16
C ARG A 535 -45.47 -9.93 2.48
N PRO A 536 -46.61 -10.12 3.19
CA PRO A 536 -47.94 -9.97 2.60
C PRO A 536 -48.13 -8.62 1.89
N GLY A 537 -48.70 -8.66 0.68
CA GLY A 537 -48.90 -7.48 -0.17
C GLY A 537 -47.64 -7.00 -0.92
N ILE A 538 -46.49 -7.64 -0.70
CA ILE A 538 -45.23 -7.32 -1.41
C ILE A 538 -44.94 -8.42 -2.43
N SER A 539 -44.61 -8.03 -3.67
CA SER A 539 -44.11 -8.96 -4.69
C SER A 539 -42.69 -8.57 -5.09
N MET A 540 -41.81 -9.56 -5.25
CA MET A 540 -40.40 -9.38 -5.62
C MET A 540 -40.05 -10.36 -6.75
N SER A 541 -39.48 -9.87 -7.85
CA SER A 541 -39.07 -10.72 -8.98
C SER A 541 -37.78 -11.48 -8.70
N SER A 542 -37.45 -12.44 -9.57
CA SER A 542 -36.08 -12.96 -9.69
C SER A 542 -35.10 -11.85 -10.11
N PRO A 543 -33.78 -12.06 -9.96
CA PRO A 543 -32.78 -11.13 -10.49
C PRO A 543 -32.98 -10.87 -11.98
N ALA A 544 -32.80 -9.63 -12.40
CA ALA A 544 -32.71 -9.22 -13.80
C ALA A 544 -31.34 -9.64 -14.36
N GLU A 545 -31.32 -10.17 -15.59
CA GLU A 545 -30.09 -10.61 -16.23
C GLU A 545 -29.25 -9.42 -16.69
N ILE A 546 -28.32 -8.97 -15.84
CA ILE A 546 -27.38 -7.89 -16.19
C ILE A 546 -25.95 -8.39 -15.96
N ARG A 547 -25.34 -8.95 -17.01
CA ARG A 547 -24.03 -9.63 -16.91
C ARG A 547 -22.90 -8.79 -16.34
N ALA A 548 -22.93 -7.47 -16.54
CA ALA A 548 -21.93 -6.55 -16.01
C ALA A 548 -22.10 -6.26 -14.51
N VAL A 549 -23.20 -6.72 -13.89
CA VAL A 549 -23.64 -6.33 -12.55
C VAL A 549 -23.78 -7.57 -11.69
N PRO A 550 -22.88 -7.78 -10.73
CA PRO A 550 -22.88 -9.00 -9.94
C PRO A 550 -23.79 -8.94 -8.70
N LEU A 551 -24.83 -8.10 -8.70
CA LEU A 551 -25.81 -7.95 -7.61
C LEU A 551 -27.24 -8.27 -8.10
N ASP A 552 -28.09 -8.76 -7.20
CA ASP A 552 -29.43 -9.29 -7.47
C ASP A 552 -30.50 -8.22 -7.71
N TYR A 553 -30.27 -7.28 -8.62
CA TYR A 553 -31.30 -6.29 -8.94
C TYR A 553 -32.54 -6.97 -9.52
N GLY A 554 -33.72 -6.56 -9.08
CA GLY A 554 -35.02 -7.07 -9.52
C GLY A 554 -36.11 -6.03 -9.32
N LEU A 555 -37.36 -6.45 -9.55
CA LEU A 555 -38.54 -5.61 -9.46
C LEU A 555 -39.30 -5.86 -8.16
N ALA A 556 -39.80 -4.80 -7.53
CA ALA A 556 -40.68 -4.89 -6.38
C ALA A 556 -41.97 -4.08 -6.57
N SER A 557 -43.08 -4.61 -6.04
CA SER A 557 -44.38 -3.94 -5.99
C SER A 557 -45.04 -4.07 -4.63
N PHE A 558 -45.94 -3.13 -4.37
CA PHE A 558 -46.72 -3.03 -3.14
C PHE A 558 -48.21 -2.99 -3.51
N ASP A 559 -48.99 -3.96 -3.03
CA ASP A 559 -50.44 -4.01 -3.16
C ASP A 559 -51.07 -3.73 -1.80
N LYS A 560 -51.48 -2.46 -1.62
CA LYS A 560 -52.17 -1.95 -0.42
C LYS A 560 -51.51 -2.39 0.90
N VAL A 561 -50.19 -2.20 0.99
CA VAL A 561 -49.41 -2.58 2.19
C VAL A 561 -49.67 -1.54 3.29
N ASN A 562 -50.23 -1.98 4.41
CA ASN A 562 -50.48 -1.10 5.56
C ASN A 562 -49.20 -0.85 6.36
N LEU A 563 -48.88 0.42 6.59
CA LEU A 563 -47.69 0.86 7.31
C LEU A 563 -48.08 1.67 8.55
N PRO A 564 -47.45 1.42 9.71
CA PRO A 564 -47.67 2.24 10.89
C PRO A 564 -47.18 3.68 10.64
N PHE A 565 -47.73 4.65 11.38
CA PHE A 565 -47.32 6.06 11.26
C PHE A 565 -45.80 6.24 11.41
N ASP A 566 -45.17 5.48 12.30
CA ASP A 566 -43.73 5.56 12.60
C ASP A 566 -42.82 5.00 11.48
N ALA A 567 -43.39 4.32 10.47
CA ALA A 567 -42.63 3.92 9.29
C ALA A 567 -42.25 5.11 8.38
N TRP A 568 -42.94 6.24 8.51
CA TRP A 568 -42.71 7.45 7.72
C TRP A 568 -41.53 8.26 8.28
N LEU A 569 -40.43 8.34 7.53
CA LEU A 569 -39.26 9.14 7.89
C LEU A 569 -39.54 10.61 7.57
N ARG A 570 -40.26 11.28 8.48
CA ARG A 570 -40.94 12.57 8.21
C ARG A 570 -40.04 13.80 8.26
N ASP A 571 -38.92 13.73 8.98
CA ASP A 571 -37.89 14.79 9.00
C ASP A 571 -38.49 16.21 9.15
N GLY A 572 -39.13 16.43 10.30
CA GLY A 572 -39.80 17.70 10.63
C GLY A 572 -41.19 17.91 10.01
N ALA A 573 -41.58 17.13 8.99
CA ALA A 573 -42.95 17.15 8.49
C ALA A 573 -43.92 16.51 9.50
N SER A 574 -45.19 16.92 9.46
CA SER A 574 -46.20 16.44 10.39
C SER A 574 -47.58 16.37 9.75
N ILE A 575 -48.44 15.54 10.36
CA ILE A 575 -49.88 15.50 10.08
C ILE A 575 -50.58 15.74 11.42
N ASP A 576 -51.28 16.86 11.54
CA ASP A 576 -51.90 17.28 12.78
C ASP A 576 -53.13 16.43 13.16
N ALA A 577 -53.79 16.78 14.26
CA ALA A 577 -55.00 16.09 14.73
C ALA A 577 -56.21 16.27 13.80
N SER A 578 -56.19 17.31 12.97
CA SER A 578 -57.21 17.61 11.94
C SER A 578 -56.87 16.97 10.58
N ASN A 579 -55.80 16.17 10.52
CA ASN A 579 -55.27 15.52 9.31
C ASN A 579 -54.74 16.49 8.25
N HIS A 580 -54.32 17.69 8.65
CA HIS A 580 -53.62 18.60 7.75
C HIS A 580 -52.11 18.30 7.75
N PHE A 581 -51.54 18.27 6.55
CA PHE A 581 -50.11 18.11 6.34
C PHE A 581 -49.37 19.44 6.49
N HIS A 582 -48.24 19.41 7.18
CA HIS A 582 -47.34 20.56 7.30
C HIS A 582 -45.89 20.11 7.05
N ASP A 583 -45.19 20.84 6.19
CA ASP A 583 -43.76 20.66 5.92
C ASP A 583 -43.00 21.98 6.14
N PRO A 584 -42.03 22.03 7.08
CA PRO A 584 -41.25 23.25 7.32
C PRO A 584 -40.41 23.69 6.11
N LEU A 585 -40.19 22.85 5.10
CA LEU A 585 -39.41 23.20 3.91
C LEU A 585 -40.17 24.07 2.91
N GLY A 586 -41.50 24.10 2.98
CA GLY A 586 -42.38 24.99 2.22
C GLY A 586 -42.63 24.63 0.75
N SER A 587 -41.88 23.71 0.14
CA SER A 587 -42.16 23.21 -1.22
C SER A 587 -41.80 21.73 -1.40
N THR A 588 -42.45 21.06 -2.35
CA THR A 588 -42.21 19.65 -2.70
C THR A 588 -40.82 19.42 -3.28
N ASP A 589 -40.26 20.40 -4.01
CA ASP A 589 -38.90 20.31 -4.56
C ASP A 589 -37.84 20.35 -3.45
N ARG A 590 -37.99 21.26 -2.48
CA ARG A 590 -37.09 21.30 -1.31
C ARG A 590 -37.20 20.02 -0.48
N ARG A 591 -38.41 19.45 -0.36
CA ARG A 591 -38.62 18.13 0.26
C ARG A 591 -37.94 17.00 -0.52
N LEU A 592 -38.00 17.01 -1.85
CA LEU A 592 -37.31 16.02 -2.66
C LEU A 592 -35.79 16.10 -2.47
N ILE A 593 -35.21 17.31 -2.55
CA ILE A 593 -33.78 17.53 -2.30
C ILE A 593 -33.42 17.01 -0.91
N ARG A 594 -34.18 17.37 0.13
CA ARG A 594 -33.92 16.93 1.50
C ARG A 594 -33.98 15.40 1.64
N SER A 595 -34.97 14.76 1.05
CA SER A 595 -35.14 13.30 1.08
C SER A 595 -33.99 12.56 0.41
N LEU A 596 -33.45 13.14 -0.68
CA LEU A 596 -32.32 12.59 -1.43
C LEU A 596 -30.95 13.05 -0.93
N PHE A 597 -30.88 14.08 -0.08
CA PHE A 597 -29.65 14.59 0.52
C PHE A 597 -29.07 13.64 1.57
N ALA A 598 -29.93 12.86 2.23
CA ALA A 598 -29.56 12.01 3.35
C ALA A 598 -28.38 11.05 3.08
N PRO A 599 -28.27 10.36 1.93
CA PRO A 599 -27.15 9.45 1.65
C PRO A 599 -25.97 10.09 0.89
N LYS A 600 -25.61 11.36 1.14
CA LYS A 600 -24.48 12.03 0.44
C LYS A 600 -23.10 11.35 0.61
N ASN A 601 -22.93 10.55 1.67
CA ASN A 601 -21.74 9.72 1.91
C ASN A 601 -21.49 8.70 0.77
N VAL A 602 -22.54 8.30 0.05
CA VAL A 602 -22.43 7.37 -1.08
C VAL A 602 -21.47 7.86 -2.15
N TRP A 603 -21.49 9.15 -2.50
CA TRP A 603 -20.60 9.67 -3.52
C TRP A 603 -19.13 9.65 -3.09
N ALA A 604 -18.84 9.90 -1.81
CA ALA A 604 -17.50 9.72 -1.27
C ALA A 604 -17.07 8.25 -1.33
N MET A 605 -17.92 7.32 -0.89
CA MET A 605 -17.64 5.88 -0.98
C MET A 605 -17.40 5.41 -2.43
N VAL A 606 -18.24 5.85 -3.37
CA VAL A 606 -18.16 5.49 -4.79
C VAL A 606 -16.92 6.10 -5.45
N GLY A 607 -16.62 7.37 -5.20
CA GLY A 607 -15.39 8.01 -5.68
C GLY A 607 -14.13 7.29 -5.17
N ILE A 608 -14.09 6.95 -3.87
CA ILE A 608 -13.00 6.18 -3.27
C ILE A 608 -12.91 4.77 -3.86
N GLY A 609 -14.03 4.06 -4.02
CA GLY A 609 -14.05 2.72 -4.60
C GLY A 609 -13.56 2.70 -6.05
N LEU A 610 -14.11 3.56 -6.90
CA LEU A 610 -13.74 3.67 -8.33
C LEU A 610 -12.28 4.05 -8.52
N SER A 611 -11.78 5.05 -7.78
CA SER A 611 -10.37 5.45 -7.87
C SER A 611 -9.41 4.40 -7.33
N SER A 612 -9.82 3.60 -6.35
CA SER A 612 -8.99 2.50 -5.83
C SER A 612 -8.92 1.32 -6.79
N VAL A 613 -10.02 0.96 -7.48
CA VAL A 613 -9.95 -0.06 -8.54
C VAL A 613 -9.16 0.41 -9.75
N MET A 614 -9.13 1.73 -10.04
CA MET A 614 -8.25 2.27 -11.07
C MET A 614 -6.77 2.05 -10.74
N LEU A 615 -6.36 2.31 -9.49
CA LEU A 615 -4.99 2.00 -9.04
C LEU A 615 -4.72 0.49 -9.10
N ALA A 616 -5.67 -0.35 -8.68
CA ALA A 616 -5.55 -1.80 -8.78
C ALA A 616 -5.36 -2.26 -10.23
N CYS A 617 -6.20 -1.83 -11.16
CA CYS A 617 -6.07 -2.14 -12.59
C CYS A 617 -4.69 -1.75 -13.14
N SER A 618 -4.29 -0.50 -12.92
CA SER A 618 -3.02 0.04 -13.44
C SER A 618 -1.82 -0.74 -12.89
N THR A 619 -1.82 -1.05 -11.59
CA THR A 619 -0.70 -1.76 -10.95
C THR A 619 -0.67 -3.25 -11.30
N LEU A 620 -1.82 -3.91 -11.45
CA LEU A 620 -1.89 -5.29 -11.97
C LEU A 620 -1.34 -5.38 -13.40
N ALA A 621 -1.72 -4.42 -14.27
CA ALA A 621 -1.26 -4.38 -15.64
C ALA A 621 0.24 -4.03 -15.75
N LEU A 622 0.73 -3.09 -14.94
CA LEU A 622 2.16 -2.77 -14.85
C LEU A 622 2.96 -3.97 -14.32
N THR A 623 2.46 -4.67 -13.28
CA THR A 623 3.08 -5.89 -12.75
C THR A 623 3.20 -6.95 -13.84
N HIS A 624 2.14 -7.16 -14.61
CA HIS A 624 2.16 -8.09 -15.74
C HIS A 624 3.15 -7.67 -16.84
N ALA A 625 3.14 -6.40 -17.24
CA ALA A 625 4.00 -5.89 -18.30
C ALA A 625 5.48 -5.87 -17.91
N ASN A 626 5.79 -5.64 -16.63
CA ASN A 626 7.16 -5.60 -16.11
C ASN A 626 7.85 -6.98 -16.13
N ARG A 627 7.09 -8.08 -16.09
CA ARG A 627 7.63 -9.45 -16.15
C ARG A 627 7.52 -10.12 -17.52
N ARG A 628 6.65 -9.63 -18.39
CA ARG A 628 6.37 -10.26 -19.69
C ARG A 628 7.45 -9.86 -20.70
N THR A 629 8.06 -10.84 -21.34
CA THR A 629 8.93 -10.64 -22.51
C THR A 629 8.20 -10.99 -23.80
N THR A 630 8.66 -10.44 -24.92
CA THR A 630 8.11 -10.75 -26.24
C THR A 630 8.94 -11.82 -26.95
N GLN A 631 8.31 -12.59 -27.85
CA GLN A 631 8.97 -13.52 -28.77
C GLN A 631 8.83 -13.06 -30.23
N ALA A 632 8.88 -11.75 -30.46
CA ALA A 632 8.74 -11.16 -31.78
C ALA A 632 10.08 -11.09 -32.51
N ARG A 633 10.07 -10.97 -33.85
CA ARG A 633 11.29 -10.77 -34.65
C ARG A 633 12.01 -9.46 -34.31
N ILE A 634 11.26 -8.44 -33.88
CA ILE A 634 11.77 -7.17 -33.34
C ILE A 634 11.56 -7.20 -31.83
N GLY A 635 12.63 -7.00 -31.05
CA GLY A 635 12.54 -7.00 -29.59
C GLY A 635 12.38 -8.39 -28.96
N ASN A 636 12.89 -9.44 -29.61
CA ASN A 636 12.88 -10.80 -29.06
C ASN A 636 13.58 -10.83 -27.69
N GLY A 637 12.90 -11.37 -26.67
CA GLY A 637 13.40 -11.41 -25.29
C GLY A 637 13.32 -10.07 -24.55
N THR A 638 12.91 -8.98 -25.22
CA THR A 638 12.75 -7.67 -24.59
C THR A 638 11.47 -7.63 -23.73
N GLY A 639 11.55 -7.01 -22.55
CA GLY A 639 10.40 -6.76 -21.68
C GLY A 639 9.36 -5.85 -22.32
N LEU A 640 8.08 -6.07 -22.01
CA LEU A 640 6.96 -5.39 -22.67
C LEU A 640 6.96 -3.86 -22.42
N LEU A 641 7.46 -3.41 -21.27
CA LEU A 641 7.59 -1.98 -20.94
C LEU A 641 8.70 -1.25 -21.71
N ALA A 642 9.54 -1.97 -22.48
CA ALA A 642 10.49 -1.33 -23.39
C ALA A 642 9.78 -0.69 -24.61
N PHE A 643 8.57 -1.14 -24.95
CA PHE A 643 7.80 -0.62 -26.06
C PHE A 643 7.04 0.64 -25.62
N ARG A 644 7.32 1.79 -26.26
CA ARG A 644 6.68 3.07 -25.92
C ARG A 644 5.16 3.02 -25.99
N THR A 645 4.59 2.26 -26.92
CA THR A 645 3.13 2.09 -27.03
C THR A 645 2.52 1.42 -25.79
N GLN A 646 3.21 0.43 -25.20
CA GLN A 646 2.77 -0.19 -23.94
C GLN A 646 2.99 0.78 -22.77
N ARG A 647 4.16 1.41 -22.72
CA ARG A 647 4.58 2.34 -21.68
C ARG A 647 3.60 3.50 -21.55
N ARG A 648 3.34 4.20 -22.66
CA ARG A 648 2.45 5.36 -22.74
C ARG A 648 1.03 5.01 -22.27
N ALA A 649 0.50 3.88 -22.72
CA ALA A 649 -0.84 3.44 -22.33
C ALA A 649 -0.95 3.14 -20.83
N LEU A 650 0.00 2.37 -20.27
CA LEU A 650 -0.07 1.96 -18.87
C LEU A 650 0.26 3.10 -17.88
N PHE A 651 1.22 3.96 -18.22
CA PHE A 651 1.50 5.14 -17.38
C PHE A 651 0.41 6.21 -17.53
N GLY A 652 -0.24 6.33 -18.70
CA GLY A 652 -1.46 7.13 -18.86
C GLY A 652 -2.58 6.62 -17.95
N CYS A 653 -2.82 5.30 -17.90
CA CYS A 653 -3.76 4.70 -16.95
C CYS A 653 -3.39 5.02 -15.49
N LEU A 654 -2.12 4.88 -15.11
CA LEU A 654 -1.68 5.21 -13.75
C LEU A 654 -1.84 6.71 -13.43
N ALA A 655 -1.56 7.59 -14.38
CA ALA A 655 -1.76 9.03 -14.26
C ALA A 655 -3.23 9.40 -14.06
N THR A 656 -4.14 8.84 -14.87
CA THR A 656 -5.59 8.98 -14.65
C THR A 656 -6.00 8.48 -13.27
N ALA A 657 -5.54 7.29 -12.86
CA ALA A 657 -5.86 6.73 -11.54
C ALA A 657 -5.37 7.65 -10.41
N TYR A 658 -4.15 8.19 -10.52
CA TYR A 658 -3.56 9.11 -9.54
C TYR A 658 -4.38 10.40 -9.40
N VAL A 659 -4.71 11.06 -10.52
CA VAL A 659 -5.48 12.31 -10.49
C VAL A 659 -6.89 12.08 -9.93
N MET A 660 -7.59 11.04 -10.39
CA MET A 660 -8.91 10.69 -9.87
C MET A 660 -8.86 10.31 -8.39
N LYS A 661 -7.80 9.65 -7.92
CA LYS A 661 -7.63 9.32 -6.51
C LYS A 661 -7.42 10.57 -5.66
N CYS A 662 -6.62 11.53 -6.12
CA CYS A 662 -6.46 12.81 -5.42
C CYS A 662 -7.81 13.54 -5.28
N PHE A 663 -8.60 13.61 -6.36
CA PHE A 663 -9.91 14.25 -6.33
C PHE A 663 -10.92 13.52 -5.43
N ALA A 664 -10.92 12.19 -5.46
CA ALA A 664 -11.73 11.36 -4.56
C ALA A 664 -11.33 11.52 -3.10
N ASN A 665 -10.03 11.65 -2.81
CA ASN A 665 -9.53 11.86 -1.46
C ASN A 665 -9.94 13.24 -0.90
N ASP A 666 -9.88 14.30 -1.70
CA ASP A 666 -10.39 15.63 -1.32
C ASP A 666 -11.90 15.60 -1.05
N SER A 667 -12.65 14.91 -1.91
CA SER A 667 -14.09 14.70 -1.73
C SER A 667 -14.42 13.94 -0.45
N ALA A 668 -13.64 12.91 -0.11
CA ALA A 668 -13.80 12.18 1.13
C ALA A 668 -13.46 13.04 2.36
N ARG A 669 -12.42 13.89 2.31
CA ARG A 669 -12.12 14.87 3.38
C ARG A 669 -13.28 15.85 3.61
N LEU A 670 -13.83 16.41 2.53
CA LEU A 670 -14.98 17.32 2.59
C LEU A 670 -16.18 16.67 3.29
N TRP A 671 -16.45 15.40 3.02
CA TRP A 671 -17.52 14.67 3.70
C TRP A 671 -17.20 14.43 5.18
N ILE A 672 -16.00 13.96 5.51
CA ILE A 672 -15.55 13.69 6.88
C ILE A 672 -15.63 14.96 7.74
N GLU A 673 -15.07 16.07 7.27
CA GLU A 673 -15.11 17.36 7.98
C GLU A 673 -16.55 17.88 8.15
N GLY A 674 -17.40 17.65 7.14
CA GLY A 674 -18.82 17.96 7.19
C GLY A 674 -19.60 17.15 8.24
N THR A 675 -19.17 15.92 8.57
CA THR A 675 -19.79 15.14 9.66
C THR A 675 -19.41 15.66 11.05
N ALA A 676 -18.17 16.12 11.23
CA ALA A 676 -17.66 16.58 12.52
C ALA A 676 -18.25 17.94 12.96
N SER A 677 -18.54 18.82 12.00
CA SER A 677 -18.94 20.20 12.30
C SER A 677 -20.41 20.38 12.71
N GLN A 678 -21.28 19.36 12.59
CA GLN A 678 -22.76 19.47 12.62
C GLN A 678 -23.32 20.60 11.73
N ALA A 679 -22.48 21.25 10.93
CA ALA A 679 -22.89 22.27 10.02
C ALA A 679 -23.88 21.59 9.08
N SER A 680 -25.09 22.15 9.01
CA SER A 680 -25.83 22.05 7.76
C SER A 680 -24.85 22.54 6.71
N LEU A 681 -24.23 21.60 5.98
CA LEU A 681 -23.54 21.92 4.74
C LEU A 681 -24.54 22.78 4.00
N GLN A 682 -24.29 24.09 4.00
CA GLN A 682 -25.19 25.07 3.45
C GLN A 682 -25.48 24.56 2.06
N THR A 683 -26.75 24.30 1.76
CA THR A 683 -27.18 24.07 0.39
C THR A 683 -26.71 25.29 -0.38
N THR A 684 -25.57 25.18 -1.06
CA THR A 684 -25.04 26.28 -1.88
C THR A 684 -25.96 26.56 -3.07
N GLY A 685 -26.89 25.63 -3.36
CA GLY A 685 -28.00 25.84 -4.27
C GLY A 685 -29.16 26.57 -3.61
N THR A 686 -29.22 27.88 -3.80
CA THR A 686 -30.47 28.66 -3.76
C THR A 686 -31.30 28.51 -5.03
N GLY A 687 -30.85 27.70 -6.01
CA GLY A 687 -31.46 27.57 -7.33
C GLY A 687 -32.50 26.45 -7.42
N ASP A 688 -33.53 26.69 -8.24
CA ASP A 688 -34.55 25.71 -8.60
C ASP A 688 -33.93 24.47 -9.29
N VAL A 689 -34.38 23.28 -8.88
CA VAL A 689 -33.92 22.01 -9.48
C VAL A 689 -34.44 21.92 -10.91
N THR A 690 -33.54 21.83 -11.89
CA THR A 690 -33.93 21.81 -13.31
C THR A 690 -34.07 20.39 -13.84
N TRP A 691 -32.99 19.60 -13.83
CA TRP A 691 -32.99 18.27 -14.43
C TRP A 691 -32.87 17.17 -13.38
N THR A 692 -31.97 17.34 -12.41
CA THR A 692 -31.80 16.43 -11.28
C THR A 692 -31.44 17.17 -9.98
N PRO A 693 -31.77 16.60 -8.81
CA PRO A 693 -31.52 17.26 -7.53
C PRO A 693 -30.06 17.12 -7.04
N TRP A 694 -29.20 16.37 -7.75
CA TRP A 694 -27.91 15.89 -7.23
C TRP A 694 -26.85 16.98 -7.06
N ALA A 695 -26.73 17.88 -8.04
CA ALA A 695 -25.78 19.00 -7.95
C ALA A 695 -26.17 19.98 -6.82
N ALA A 696 -27.46 20.09 -6.50
CA ALA A 696 -27.96 20.92 -5.39
C ALA A 696 -27.70 20.30 -4.01
N ILE A 697 -27.48 18.97 -3.93
CA ILE A 697 -27.18 18.25 -2.68
C ILE A 697 -25.70 18.43 -2.30
N SER A 698 -24.78 18.12 -3.21
CA SER A 698 -23.35 18.38 -3.03
C SER A 698 -22.64 18.31 -4.38
N GLN A 699 -22.36 19.49 -4.96
CA GLN A 699 -21.79 19.61 -6.29
C GLN A 699 -20.45 18.86 -6.42
N THR A 700 -19.49 19.09 -5.50
CA THR A 700 -18.17 18.44 -5.57
C THR A 700 -18.26 16.92 -5.45
N LEU A 701 -19.01 16.39 -4.48
CA LEU A 701 -19.15 14.94 -4.29
C LEU A 701 -19.77 14.26 -5.52
N ALA A 702 -20.84 14.84 -6.07
CA ALA A 702 -21.51 14.30 -7.25
C ALA A 702 -20.59 14.33 -8.49
N LEU A 703 -19.82 15.42 -8.67
CA LEU A 703 -18.88 15.55 -9.78
C LEU A 703 -17.73 14.54 -9.70
N THR A 704 -17.23 14.24 -8.50
CA THR A 704 -16.23 13.19 -8.31
C THR A 704 -16.69 11.85 -8.84
N LYS A 705 -17.95 11.48 -8.55
CA LYS A 705 -18.54 10.25 -9.12
C LYS A 705 -18.65 10.36 -10.64
N ALA A 706 -19.17 11.50 -11.13
CA ALA A 706 -19.39 11.72 -12.56
C ALA A 706 -18.11 11.67 -13.40
N LEU A 707 -16.97 12.02 -12.81
CA LEU A 707 -15.66 11.94 -13.46
C LEU A 707 -14.99 10.56 -13.28
N CYS A 708 -15.06 9.98 -12.07
CA CYS A 708 -14.39 8.72 -11.77
C CYS A 708 -15.03 7.52 -12.49
N ALA A 709 -16.34 7.49 -12.67
CA ALA A 709 -17.03 6.35 -13.29
C ALA A 709 -16.62 6.09 -14.75
N PRO A 710 -16.70 7.06 -15.68
CA PRO A 710 -16.25 6.86 -17.05
C PRO A 710 -14.73 6.64 -17.13
N ALA A 711 -13.93 7.30 -16.27
CA ALA A 711 -12.49 7.09 -16.22
C ALA A 711 -12.14 5.65 -15.81
N ALA A 712 -12.81 5.10 -14.78
CA ALA A 712 -12.58 3.74 -14.32
C ALA A 712 -12.97 2.70 -15.36
N GLU A 713 -14.08 2.91 -16.08
CA GLU A 713 -14.53 2.03 -17.17
C GLU A 713 -13.49 1.98 -18.30
N ALA A 714 -13.06 3.14 -18.79
CA ALA A 714 -12.08 3.24 -19.88
C ALA A 714 -10.72 2.65 -19.47
N LEU A 715 -10.26 2.98 -18.26
CA LEU A 715 -8.98 2.51 -17.73
C LEU A 715 -8.97 1.00 -17.51
N ALA A 716 -10.01 0.43 -16.90
CA ALA A 716 -10.11 -1.01 -16.69
C ALA A 716 -10.07 -1.75 -18.04
N THR A 717 -10.79 -1.23 -19.04
CA THR A 717 -10.78 -1.75 -20.41
C THR A 717 -9.38 -1.69 -21.03
N GLU A 718 -8.70 -0.55 -20.93
CA GLU A 718 -7.36 -0.38 -21.49
C GLU A 718 -6.36 -1.33 -20.82
N CYS A 719 -6.34 -1.40 -19.49
CA CYS A 719 -5.49 -2.33 -18.74
C CYS A 719 -5.75 -3.79 -19.13
N ARG A 720 -7.03 -4.16 -19.33
CA ARG A 720 -7.44 -5.48 -19.80
C ARG A 720 -6.81 -5.82 -21.15
N LEU A 721 -6.91 -4.90 -22.12
CA LEU A 721 -6.36 -5.08 -23.46
C LEU A 721 -4.83 -5.22 -23.43
N ARG A 722 -4.15 -4.42 -22.59
CA ARG A 722 -2.69 -4.43 -22.42
C ARG A 722 -2.14 -5.69 -21.74
N CYS A 723 -3.00 -6.50 -21.12
CA CYS A 723 -2.65 -7.79 -20.54
C CYS A 723 -2.94 -9.00 -21.45
N GLY A 724 -3.50 -8.78 -22.65
CA GLY A 724 -3.86 -9.86 -23.57
C GLY A 724 -4.80 -10.90 -22.94
N VAL A 725 -4.50 -12.19 -23.13
CA VAL A 725 -5.32 -13.29 -22.56
C VAL A 725 -5.44 -13.20 -21.04
N ALA A 726 -4.37 -12.80 -20.34
CA ALA A 726 -4.41 -12.65 -18.89
C ALA A 726 -5.46 -11.63 -18.44
N GLY A 727 -5.64 -10.55 -19.22
CA GLY A 727 -6.68 -9.56 -18.97
C GLY A 727 -8.10 -10.09 -19.19
N ALA A 728 -8.29 -11.03 -20.12
CA ALA A 728 -9.62 -11.60 -20.41
C ALA A 728 -10.14 -12.57 -19.35
N LEU A 729 -9.30 -12.99 -18.39
CA LEU A 729 -9.69 -13.92 -17.33
C LEU A 729 -10.32 -13.17 -16.15
N ASN A 730 -11.56 -13.52 -15.78
CA ASN A 730 -12.25 -12.93 -14.62
C ASN A 730 -11.48 -13.11 -13.30
N LEU A 731 -10.64 -14.16 -13.20
CA LEU A 731 -9.71 -14.36 -12.08
C LEU A 731 -8.73 -13.19 -11.88
N ASN A 732 -8.59 -12.29 -12.86
CA ASN A 732 -7.74 -11.10 -12.80
C ASN A 732 -8.53 -9.78 -12.72
N ARG A 733 -9.84 -9.85 -12.48
CA ARG A 733 -10.72 -8.75 -12.04
C ARG A 733 -11.00 -7.60 -13.00
N PHE A 734 -10.25 -7.43 -14.08
CA PHE A 734 -10.45 -6.30 -14.99
C PHE A 734 -11.91 -6.16 -15.47
N ALA A 735 -12.55 -7.27 -15.86
CA ALA A 735 -13.95 -7.27 -16.29
C ALA A 735 -14.93 -6.97 -15.15
N ASP A 736 -14.66 -7.43 -13.93
CA ASP A 736 -15.48 -7.14 -12.75
C ASP A 736 -15.43 -5.64 -12.42
N TYR A 737 -14.22 -5.04 -12.47
CA TYR A 737 -14.02 -3.62 -12.22
C TYR A 737 -14.63 -2.74 -13.32
N GLU A 738 -14.51 -3.16 -14.59
CA GLU A 738 -15.19 -2.51 -15.73
C GLU A 738 -16.72 -2.54 -15.55
N GLY A 739 -17.28 -3.67 -15.15
CA GLY A 739 -18.71 -3.82 -14.88
C GLY A 739 -19.21 -2.93 -13.73
N MET A 740 -18.42 -2.83 -12.65
CA MET A 740 -18.70 -1.92 -11.53
C MET A 740 -18.77 -0.46 -11.99
N ALA A 741 -17.80 -0.02 -12.78
CA ALA A 741 -17.74 1.35 -13.29
C ALA A 741 -18.95 1.70 -14.17
N LYS A 742 -19.38 0.76 -15.02
CA LYS A 742 -20.58 0.91 -15.88
C LYS A 742 -21.84 1.18 -15.07
N ILE A 743 -22.02 0.52 -13.92
CA ILE A 743 -23.20 0.76 -13.08
C ILE A 743 -23.28 2.19 -12.58
N TYR A 744 -22.15 2.73 -12.17
CA TYR A 744 -22.09 4.08 -11.63
C TYR A 744 -22.14 5.16 -12.71
N GLN A 745 -22.29 4.81 -14.00
CA GLN A 745 -22.71 5.76 -15.03
C GLN A 745 -24.10 6.35 -14.72
N ASP A 746 -25.00 5.50 -14.22
CA ASP A 746 -26.39 5.86 -13.94
C ASP A 746 -26.74 5.80 -12.44
N ALA A 747 -26.15 4.88 -11.68
CA ALA A 747 -26.41 4.76 -10.25
C ALA A 747 -25.86 5.94 -9.46
N GLY A 748 -26.63 6.42 -8.47
CA GLY A 748 -26.28 7.62 -7.70
C GLY A 748 -26.41 8.93 -8.49
N GLY A 749 -27.26 8.93 -9.53
CA GLY A 749 -27.55 10.05 -10.43
C GLY A 749 -26.80 9.94 -11.76
N ASN A 750 -27.47 10.12 -12.91
CA ASN A 750 -26.79 10.00 -14.21
C ASN A 750 -25.66 11.03 -14.36
N ASN A 751 -24.48 10.58 -14.78
CA ASN A 751 -23.29 11.42 -14.86
C ASN A 751 -23.46 12.64 -15.78
N ARG A 752 -24.11 12.46 -16.94
CA ARG A 752 -24.34 13.57 -17.89
C ARG A 752 -25.23 14.63 -17.27
N MET A 753 -26.27 14.22 -16.55
CA MET A 753 -27.19 15.14 -15.87
C MET A 753 -26.50 15.90 -14.74
N ILE A 754 -25.65 15.23 -13.96
CA ILE A 754 -24.82 15.88 -12.92
C ILE A 754 -23.95 16.99 -13.54
N LEU A 755 -23.29 16.72 -14.66
CA LEU A 755 -22.45 17.71 -15.35
C LEU A 755 -23.27 18.91 -15.87
N LEU A 756 -24.45 18.64 -16.44
CA LEU A 756 -25.37 19.68 -16.93
C LEU A 756 -25.85 20.58 -15.79
N ASP A 757 -26.33 20.00 -14.70
CA ASP A 757 -26.81 20.76 -13.53
C ASP A 757 -25.65 21.56 -12.90
N ALA A 758 -24.46 20.98 -12.76
CA ALA A 758 -23.30 21.68 -12.21
C ALA A 758 -22.91 22.91 -13.04
N ALA A 759 -22.88 22.79 -14.37
CA ALA A 759 -22.61 23.91 -15.26
C ALA A 759 -23.71 24.98 -15.18
N LYS A 760 -24.99 24.58 -15.15
CA LYS A 760 -26.12 25.50 -15.03
C LYS A 760 -26.06 26.32 -13.74
N VAL A 761 -25.71 25.69 -12.60
CA VAL A 761 -25.51 26.39 -11.33
C VAL A 761 -24.43 27.46 -11.44
N LEU A 762 -23.31 27.17 -12.12
CA LEU A 762 -22.22 28.14 -12.30
C LEU A 762 -22.59 29.29 -13.25
N ILE A 763 -23.34 29.00 -14.32
CA ILE A 763 -23.83 30.01 -15.27
C ILE A 763 -24.75 31.04 -14.57
N GLY A 764 -25.51 30.60 -13.57
CA GLY A 764 -26.36 31.47 -12.76
C GLY A 764 -25.62 32.38 -11.76
N GLN A 765 -24.29 32.28 -11.68
CA GLN A 765 -23.45 33.06 -10.76
C GLN A 765 -22.53 34.02 -11.52
N PRO A 766 -22.05 35.11 -10.89
CA PRO A 766 -21.04 35.97 -11.50
C PRO A 766 -19.76 35.20 -11.85
N LEU A 767 -19.37 35.22 -13.12
CA LEU A 767 -18.17 34.56 -13.61
C LEU A 767 -16.94 35.48 -13.50
N SER A 768 -15.87 34.99 -12.86
CA SER A 768 -14.59 35.70 -12.76
C SER A 768 -13.61 35.21 -13.84
N GLU A 769 -13.04 36.14 -14.61
CA GLU A 769 -12.03 35.81 -15.61
C GLU A 769 -10.71 35.36 -14.94
N PRO A 770 -10.17 34.18 -15.29
CA PRO A 770 -8.92 33.70 -14.72
C PRO A 770 -7.71 34.39 -15.34
N THR A 771 -6.57 34.37 -14.64
CA THR A 771 -5.29 34.77 -15.22
C THR A 771 -4.98 33.92 -16.45
N PRO A 772 -4.61 34.52 -17.59
CA PRO A 772 -4.32 33.76 -18.82
C PRO A 772 -3.05 32.91 -18.66
N PRO A 773 -2.97 31.76 -19.36
CA PRO A 773 -1.78 30.92 -19.33
C PRO A 773 -0.56 31.67 -19.90
N ASN A 774 0.59 31.55 -19.24
CA ASN A 774 1.83 32.13 -19.73
C ASN A 774 2.31 31.39 -21.00
N PRO A 775 2.39 32.04 -22.17
CA PRO A 775 2.79 31.39 -23.41
C PRO A 775 4.27 30.95 -23.41
N GLN A 776 5.09 31.49 -22.50
CA GLN A 776 6.50 31.17 -22.34
C GLN A 776 6.77 30.12 -21.25
N ALA A 777 5.77 29.70 -20.48
CA ALA A 777 5.95 28.66 -19.47
C ALA A 777 6.32 27.33 -20.15
N GLU A 778 7.05 26.46 -19.45
CA GLU A 778 7.34 25.11 -19.93
C GLU A 778 6.06 24.26 -19.98
N LEU A 779 6.07 23.19 -20.78
CA LEU A 779 4.92 22.29 -20.90
C LEU A 779 4.69 21.46 -19.63
N ASP A 780 5.71 21.28 -18.80
CA ASP A 780 5.64 20.54 -17.54
C ASP A 780 5.43 21.43 -16.30
N ASP A 781 5.05 22.69 -16.51
CA ASP A 781 4.74 23.65 -15.45
C ASP A 781 3.29 23.52 -14.93
N ALA A 782 3.13 23.29 -13.62
CA ALA A 782 1.84 23.16 -12.96
C ALA A 782 1.00 24.45 -12.99
N GLU A 783 1.61 25.64 -12.98
CA GLU A 783 0.87 26.90 -13.11
C GLU A 783 0.26 27.02 -14.51
N TYR A 784 1.01 26.62 -15.54
CA TYR A 784 0.51 26.56 -16.92
C TYR A 784 -0.67 25.58 -17.04
N TRP A 785 -0.56 24.39 -16.45
CA TRP A 785 -1.64 23.39 -16.43
C TRP A 785 -2.94 23.94 -15.83
N GLN A 786 -2.86 24.55 -14.65
CA GLN A 786 -4.00 25.11 -13.95
C GLN A 786 -4.62 26.29 -14.71
N ALA A 787 -3.79 27.16 -15.29
CA ALA A 787 -4.26 28.28 -16.10
C ALA A 787 -5.02 27.80 -17.36
N MET A 788 -4.48 26.81 -18.08
CA MET A 788 -5.14 26.22 -19.24
C MET A 788 -6.51 25.61 -18.90
N ALA A 789 -6.59 24.85 -17.80
CA ALA A 789 -7.84 24.25 -17.34
C ALA A 789 -8.88 25.32 -16.91
N ARG A 790 -8.46 26.34 -16.16
CA ARG A 790 -9.31 27.47 -15.75
C ARG A 790 -9.83 28.27 -16.94
N THR A 791 -8.98 28.56 -17.93
CA THR A 791 -9.38 29.31 -19.12
C THR A 791 -10.38 28.52 -19.97
N LEU A 792 -10.19 27.20 -20.13
CA LEU A 792 -11.14 26.34 -20.85
C LEU A 792 -12.52 26.35 -20.20
N GLU A 793 -12.59 26.14 -18.88
CA GLU A 793 -13.85 26.23 -18.14
C GLU A 793 -14.51 27.59 -18.29
N TYR A 794 -13.77 28.67 -17.99
CA TYR A 794 -14.30 30.02 -18.00
C TYR A 794 -14.90 30.41 -19.36
N ARG A 795 -14.17 30.17 -20.46
CA ARG A 795 -14.64 30.54 -21.80
C ARG A 795 -15.89 29.75 -22.21
N LEU A 796 -15.96 28.46 -21.87
CA LEU A 796 -17.16 27.65 -22.13
C LEU A 796 -18.37 28.12 -21.31
N LEU A 797 -18.19 28.43 -20.02
CA LEU A 797 -19.26 28.96 -19.17
C LEU A 797 -19.73 30.33 -19.66
N LYS A 798 -18.78 31.23 -19.98
CA LYS A 798 -19.07 32.57 -20.50
C LYS A 798 -19.89 32.52 -21.79
N GLN A 799 -19.50 31.67 -22.73
CA GLN A 799 -20.23 31.49 -23.99
C GLN A 799 -21.70 31.14 -23.75
N VAL A 800 -21.98 30.22 -22.82
CA VAL A 800 -23.36 29.82 -22.51
C VAL A 800 -24.09 30.93 -21.75
N ALA A 801 -23.43 31.58 -20.79
CA ALA A 801 -24.02 32.67 -20.03
C ALA A 801 -24.46 33.84 -20.92
N GLU A 802 -23.64 34.22 -21.91
CA GLU A 802 -23.96 35.24 -22.90
C GLU A 802 -25.13 34.82 -23.79
N HIS A 803 -25.17 33.55 -24.24
CA HIS A 803 -26.30 33.01 -24.99
C HIS A 803 -27.61 33.07 -24.20
N VAL A 804 -27.60 32.59 -22.94
CA VAL A 804 -28.78 32.59 -22.08
C VAL A 804 -29.25 34.03 -21.81
N ALA A 805 -28.34 34.94 -21.49
CA ALA A 805 -28.67 36.34 -21.25
C ALA A 805 -29.33 37.02 -22.46
N MET A 806 -28.87 36.69 -23.68
CA MET A 806 -29.44 37.24 -24.93
C MET A 806 -30.90 36.82 -25.14
N HIS A 807 -31.21 35.52 -24.97
CA HIS A 807 -32.53 34.98 -25.29
C HIS A 807 -33.55 35.12 -24.13
N CYS A 808 -33.09 35.26 -22.88
CA CYS A 808 -33.98 35.62 -21.75
C CYS A 808 -34.60 37.01 -21.93
N VAL A 809 -33.93 37.94 -22.62
CA VAL A 809 -34.48 39.28 -22.94
C VAL A 809 -35.55 39.19 -24.03
N GLU A 810 -35.48 38.19 -24.91
CA GLU A 810 -36.38 37.99 -26.05
C GLU A 810 -37.67 37.23 -25.68
N GLY A 811 -37.77 36.73 -24.43
CA GLY A 811 -38.95 36.04 -23.91
C GLY A 811 -39.17 34.65 -24.51
N GLU A 812 -38.10 34.02 -24.98
CA GLU A 812 -38.14 32.66 -25.55
C GLU A 812 -38.41 31.57 -24.51
N ASP A 813 -38.89 30.42 -24.97
CA ASP A 813 -39.14 29.25 -24.13
C ASP A 813 -37.83 28.64 -23.59
N ASP A 814 -37.79 28.34 -22.28
CA ASP A 814 -36.60 27.82 -21.60
C ASP A 814 -36.00 26.59 -22.28
N MET A 815 -36.83 25.68 -22.81
CA MET A 815 -36.32 24.49 -23.50
C MET A 815 -35.60 24.87 -24.80
N GLN A 816 -36.09 25.86 -25.54
CA GLN A 816 -35.44 26.32 -26.77
C GLN A 816 -34.08 26.97 -26.48
N VAL A 817 -34.02 27.83 -25.45
CA VAL A 817 -32.79 28.51 -25.03
C VAL A 817 -31.72 27.50 -24.64
N TRP A 818 -32.05 26.56 -23.74
CA TRP A 818 -31.07 25.60 -23.23
C TRP A 818 -30.71 24.50 -24.23
N ASN A 819 -31.67 23.97 -25.00
CA ASN A 819 -31.45 22.81 -25.87
C ASN A 819 -30.37 23.06 -26.94
N SER A 820 -30.30 24.27 -27.49
CA SER A 820 -29.28 24.66 -28.47
C SER A 820 -27.85 24.66 -27.87
N GLN A 821 -27.71 24.84 -26.56
CA GLN A 821 -26.44 24.93 -25.85
C GLN A 821 -26.06 23.67 -25.04
N LEU A 822 -26.93 22.66 -24.91
CA LEU A 822 -26.70 21.51 -24.04
C LEU A 822 -25.35 20.79 -24.27
N MET A 823 -24.85 20.78 -25.51
CA MET A 823 -23.53 20.20 -25.81
C MET A 823 -22.38 21.03 -25.22
N VAL A 824 -22.48 22.36 -25.25
CA VAL A 824 -21.50 23.27 -24.67
C VAL A 824 -21.61 23.25 -23.14
N VAL A 825 -22.83 23.27 -22.59
CA VAL A 825 -23.10 23.16 -21.14
C VAL A 825 -22.44 21.91 -20.56
N ALA A 826 -22.61 20.76 -21.21
CA ALA A 826 -22.02 19.54 -20.70
C ALA A 826 -20.48 19.53 -20.80
N ARG A 827 -19.91 20.12 -21.85
CA ARG A 827 -18.45 20.32 -21.95
C ARG A 827 -17.94 21.27 -20.86
N ALA A 828 -18.70 22.32 -20.54
CA ALA A 828 -18.36 23.24 -19.45
C ALA A 828 -18.38 22.52 -18.08
N GLY A 829 -19.39 21.67 -17.84
CA GLY A 829 -19.47 20.84 -16.64
C GLY A 829 -18.32 19.84 -16.53
N GLU A 830 -17.94 19.19 -17.63
CA GLU A 830 -16.76 18.32 -17.67
C GLU A 830 -15.48 19.13 -17.43
N ALA A 831 -15.29 20.28 -18.07
CA ALA A 831 -14.13 21.14 -17.87
C ALA A 831 -13.99 21.62 -16.41
N TYR A 832 -15.12 21.94 -15.76
CA TYR A 832 -15.15 22.28 -14.34
C TYR A 832 -14.69 21.10 -13.47
N ALA A 833 -15.25 19.91 -13.67
CA ALA A 833 -14.85 18.71 -12.92
C ALA A 833 -13.36 18.38 -13.14
N GLN A 834 -12.90 18.49 -14.39
CA GLN A 834 -11.51 18.25 -14.77
C GLN A 834 -10.55 19.25 -14.10
N ARG A 835 -10.90 20.55 -14.08
CA ARG A 835 -10.10 21.54 -13.36
C ARG A 835 -9.97 21.18 -11.88
N LEU A 836 -11.08 20.86 -11.21
CA LEU A 836 -11.05 20.48 -9.79
C LEU A 836 -10.12 19.28 -9.55
N ALA A 837 -10.21 18.25 -10.39
CA ALA A 837 -9.35 17.07 -10.26
C ALA A 837 -7.86 17.40 -10.48
N ILE A 838 -7.55 18.26 -11.46
CA ILE A 838 -6.17 18.72 -11.73
C ILE A 838 -5.63 19.52 -10.54
N GLU A 839 -6.42 20.44 -9.99
CA GLU A 839 -6.04 21.25 -8.83
C GLU A 839 -5.80 20.37 -7.59
N SER A 840 -6.68 19.38 -7.33
CA SER A 840 -6.48 18.38 -6.28
C SER A 840 -5.16 17.62 -6.44
N ALA A 841 -4.80 17.19 -7.66
CA ALA A 841 -3.57 16.46 -7.91
C ALA A 841 -2.30 17.33 -7.78
N VAL A 842 -2.35 18.59 -8.21
CA VAL A 842 -1.26 19.56 -8.03
C VAL A 842 -1.05 19.85 -6.55
N LEU A 843 -2.13 20.09 -5.80
CA LEU A 843 -2.06 20.31 -4.35
C LEU A 843 -1.49 19.10 -3.61
N ALA A 844 -1.95 17.89 -3.95
CA ALA A 844 -1.44 16.66 -3.35
C ALA A 844 0.06 16.48 -3.63
N SER A 845 0.51 16.72 -4.86
CA SER A 845 1.92 16.62 -5.24
C SER A 845 2.79 17.66 -4.52
N ASN A 846 2.29 18.89 -4.37
CA ASN A 846 2.98 19.97 -3.66
C ASN A 846 3.06 19.75 -2.14
N SER A 847 2.20 18.91 -1.57
CA SER A 847 2.22 18.56 -0.14
C SER A 847 3.34 17.58 0.24
N LEU A 848 3.96 16.92 -0.75
CA LEU A 848 5.05 15.97 -0.55
C LEU A 848 6.35 16.73 -0.22
N THR A 849 6.99 16.36 0.89
CA THR A 849 8.21 17.03 1.37
C THR A 849 9.49 16.50 0.75
N GLN A 850 9.49 15.24 0.32
CA GLN A 850 10.64 14.57 -0.28
C GLN A 850 10.66 14.78 -1.80
N GLU A 851 11.85 14.95 -2.36
CA GLU A 851 12.03 15.32 -3.77
C GLU A 851 11.53 14.24 -4.75
N LEU A 852 11.94 12.98 -4.57
CA LEU A 852 11.56 11.88 -5.47
C LEU A 852 10.03 11.68 -5.57
N PRO A 853 9.26 11.52 -4.47
CA PRO A 853 7.82 11.34 -4.58
C PRO A 853 7.13 12.60 -5.14
N LYS A 854 7.65 13.80 -4.89
CA LYS A 854 7.15 15.04 -5.50
C LYS A 854 7.34 15.04 -7.02
N GLN A 855 8.52 14.64 -7.51
CA GLN A 855 8.80 14.51 -8.95
C GLN A 855 7.88 13.46 -9.60
N ILE A 856 7.67 12.32 -8.94
CA ILE A 856 6.76 11.26 -9.42
C ILE A 856 5.31 11.77 -9.49
N GLY A 857 4.82 12.42 -8.42
CA GLY A 857 3.48 12.99 -8.39
C GLY A 857 3.26 14.05 -9.46
N SER A 858 4.24 14.94 -9.65
CA SER A 858 4.24 15.95 -10.72
C SER A 858 4.23 15.30 -12.10
N ALA A 859 5.06 14.27 -12.34
CA ALA A 859 5.10 13.58 -13.63
C ALA A 859 3.78 12.86 -13.96
N LEU A 860 3.14 12.21 -12.98
CA LEU A 860 1.82 11.60 -13.15
C LEU A 860 0.75 12.67 -13.45
N CYS A 861 0.76 13.79 -12.74
CA CYS A 861 -0.16 14.90 -12.98
C CYS A 861 0.05 15.51 -14.37
N GLY A 862 1.29 15.81 -14.75
CA GLY A 862 1.65 16.35 -16.05
C GLY A 862 1.27 15.42 -17.20
N LEU A 863 1.49 14.11 -17.04
CA LEU A 863 1.08 13.14 -18.06
C LEU A 863 -0.43 13.18 -18.31
N TYR A 864 -1.22 13.23 -17.23
CA TYR A 864 -2.68 13.35 -17.31
C TYR A 864 -3.13 14.65 -17.97
N VAL A 865 -2.59 15.79 -17.50
CA VAL A 865 -2.99 17.11 -17.99
C VAL A 865 -2.62 17.27 -19.45
N LEU A 866 -1.41 16.87 -19.86
CA LEU A 866 -0.96 17.03 -21.23
C LEU A 866 -1.74 16.13 -22.20
N GLU A 867 -2.19 14.94 -21.78
CA GLU A 867 -3.16 14.15 -22.55
C GLU A 867 -4.51 14.85 -22.69
N TYR A 868 -5.00 15.44 -21.60
CA TYR A 868 -6.24 16.22 -21.62
C TYR A 868 -6.11 17.42 -22.57
N LEU A 869 -5.00 18.17 -22.51
CA LEU A 869 -4.74 19.28 -23.44
C LEU A 869 -4.62 18.79 -24.88
N ASN A 870 -3.96 17.66 -25.13
CA ASN A 870 -3.84 17.06 -26.47
C ASN A 870 -5.22 16.70 -27.05
N LYS A 871 -6.10 16.09 -26.24
CA LYS A 871 -7.49 15.76 -26.62
C LYS A 871 -8.29 17.01 -27.02
N HIS A 872 -7.96 18.17 -26.45
CA HIS A 872 -8.61 19.45 -26.70
C HIS A 872 -7.77 20.42 -27.54
N ALA A 873 -6.67 19.96 -28.17
CA ALA A 873 -5.70 20.82 -28.83
C ALA A 873 -6.32 21.71 -29.91
N ALA A 874 -7.26 21.18 -30.70
CA ALA A 874 -7.96 21.95 -31.73
C ALA A 874 -8.69 23.17 -31.16
N TRP A 875 -9.30 23.03 -29.97
CA TRP A 875 -9.95 24.14 -29.28
C TRP A 875 -8.94 25.15 -28.73
N PHE A 876 -7.85 24.68 -28.09
CA PHE A 876 -6.82 25.59 -27.59
C PHE A 876 -6.11 26.37 -28.70
N ILE A 877 -5.90 25.75 -29.86
CA ILE A 877 -5.33 26.39 -31.04
C ILE A 877 -6.30 27.43 -31.61
N SER A 878 -7.60 27.11 -31.75
CA SER A 878 -8.59 28.08 -32.26
C SER A 878 -8.75 29.28 -31.34
N GLU A 879 -8.55 29.09 -30.03
CA GLU A 879 -8.65 30.11 -29.00
C GLU A 879 -7.37 30.94 -28.79
N GLY A 880 -6.30 30.63 -29.55
CA GLY A 880 -5.01 31.31 -29.46
C GLY A 880 -4.21 31.01 -28.19
N LEU A 881 -4.55 29.93 -27.47
CA LEU A 881 -3.92 29.53 -26.20
C LEU A 881 -2.78 28.51 -26.38
N MET A 882 -2.67 27.91 -27.56
CA MET A 882 -1.61 26.97 -27.92
C MET A 882 -1.23 27.16 -29.39
N ASP A 883 0.06 27.29 -29.68
CA ASP A 883 0.56 27.36 -31.06
C ASP A 883 0.94 25.97 -31.61
N ILE A 884 1.13 25.89 -32.94
CA ILE A 884 1.46 24.63 -33.62
C ILE A 884 2.80 24.02 -33.15
N PRO A 885 3.89 24.79 -32.97
CA PRO A 885 5.13 24.25 -32.41
C PRO A 885 4.95 23.61 -31.03
N ARG A 886 4.24 24.28 -30.12
CA ARG A 886 3.97 23.77 -28.76
C ARG A 886 3.09 22.53 -28.79
N TYR A 887 2.07 22.50 -29.66
CA TYR A 887 1.27 21.30 -29.90
C TYR A 887 2.15 20.11 -30.34
N ARG A 888 3.07 20.32 -31.28
CA ARG A 888 4.00 19.27 -31.74
C ARG A 888 4.98 18.83 -30.66
N ALA A 889 5.33 19.72 -29.72
CA ALA A 889 6.21 19.40 -28.61
C ALA A 889 5.54 18.53 -27.52
N LEU A 890 4.20 18.53 -27.43
CA LEU A 890 3.46 17.72 -26.45
C LEU A 890 3.87 16.25 -26.47
N GLU A 891 3.96 15.64 -27.65
CA GLU A 891 4.32 14.22 -27.78
C GLU A 891 5.71 13.91 -27.20
N ALA A 892 6.69 14.78 -27.42
CA ALA A 892 8.04 14.60 -26.87
C ALA A 892 8.06 14.75 -25.34
N THR A 893 7.31 15.70 -24.79
CA THR A 893 7.17 15.87 -23.33
C THR A 893 6.47 14.66 -22.70
N LEU A 894 5.39 14.19 -23.32
CA LEU A 894 4.64 13.01 -22.89
C LEU A 894 5.50 11.74 -22.88
N ASP A 895 6.33 11.54 -23.91
CA ASP A 895 7.32 10.47 -23.97
C ASP A 895 8.36 10.60 -22.85
N SER A 896 8.89 11.81 -22.61
CA SER A 896 9.87 12.07 -21.55
C SER A 896 9.34 11.74 -20.16
N LEU A 897 8.11 12.18 -19.84
CA LEU A 897 7.46 11.87 -18.57
C LEU A 897 7.21 10.37 -18.41
N SER A 898 6.80 9.69 -19.49
CA SER A 898 6.60 8.23 -19.49
C SER A 898 7.93 7.47 -19.31
N ASP A 899 9.01 7.96 -19.91
CA ASP A 899 10.35 7.39 -19.81
C ASP A 899 10.89 7.55 -18.37
N PHE A 900 10.65 8.70 -17.72
CA PHE A 900 10.95 8.91 -16.30
C PHE A 900 10.14 7.97 -15.39
N LEU A 901 8.82 7.84 -15.58
CA LEU A 901 8.02 6.93 -14.76
C LEU A 901 8.44 5.46 -14.92
N ALA A 902 8.91 5.07 -16.11
CA ALA A 902 9.39 3.73 -16.39
C ALA A 902 10.64 3.35 -15.57
N THR A 903 11.51 4.30 -15.21
CA THR A 903 12.69 4.01 -14.35
C THR A 903 12.29 3.69 -12.91
N HIS A 904 11.07 4.05 -12.51
CA HIS A 904 10.53 3.86 -11.15
C HIS A 904 9.37 2.86 -11.10
N VAL A 905 9.19 2.00 -12.11
CA VAL A 905 8.02 1.10 -12.20
C VAL A 905 7.83 0.19 -10.99
N LYS A 906 8.90 -0.35 -10.39
CA LYS A 906 8.81 -1.22 -9.20
C LYS A 906 8.28 -0.45 -7.99
N LEU A 907 8.85 0.74 -7.75
CA LEU A 907 8.41 1.68 -6.72
C LEU A 907 6.93 2.03 -6.89
N LEU A 908 6.50 2.35 -8.11
CA LEU A 908 5.10 2.69 -8.42
C LEU A 908 4.14 1.52 -8.17
N ILE A 909 4.51 0.30 -8.60
CA ILE A 909 3.73 -0.91 -8.32
C ILE A 909 3.61 -1.14 -6.82
N GLU A 910 4.68 -0.95 -6.06
CA GLU A 910 4.64 -1.14 -4.61
C GLU A 910 3.86 -0.04 -3.89
N ALA A 911 4.03 1.23 -4.27
CA ALA A 911 3.36 2.36 -3.64
C ALA A 911 1.84 2.34 -3.81
N PHE A 912 1.38 2.05 -5.04
CA PHE A 912 -0.04 2.11 -5.41
C PHE A 912 -0.72 0.74 -5.48
N GLY A 913 0.05 -0.35 -5.45
CA GLY A 913 -0.46 -1.70 -5.62
C GLY A 913 -1.15 -2.23 -4.38
N HIS A 914 -2.16 -3.07 -4.61
CA HIS A 914 -2.93 -3.73 -3.56
C HIS A 914 -2.64 -5.25 -3.46
N GLY A 915 -1.73 -5.77 -4.27
CA GLY A 915 -1.22 -7.15 -4.19
C GLY A 915 -2.31 -8.21 -4.01
N ASP A 916 -2.15 -9.03 -2.97
CA ASP A 916 -3.06 -10.14 -2.65
C ASP A 916 -4.47 -9.71 -2.27
N ALA A 917 -4.70 -8.45 -1.88
CA ALA A 917 -6.03 -7.95 -1.55
C ALA A 917 -6.97 -7.96 -2.77
N THR A 918 -6.42 -7.86 -3.98
CA THR A 918 -7.17 -7.99 -5.26
C THR A 918 -7.69 -9.42 -5.48
N ARG A 919 -7.04 -10.40 -4.83
CA ARG A 919 -7.20 -11.84 -5.08
C ARG A 919 -6.94 -12.24 -6.54
N ALA A 920 -6.33 -11.36 -7.33
CA ALA A 920 -6.04 -11.62 -8.73
C ALA A 920 -4.80 -12.51 -8.87
N ALA A 921 -4.86 -13.57 -9.68
CA ALA A 921 -3.67 -14.39 -9.94
C ALA A 921 -2.55 -13.57 -10.57
N ILE A 922 -2.90 -12.57 -11.39
CA ILE A 922 -1.95 -11.69 -12.06
C ILE A 922 -1.11 -10.84 -11.10
N ALA A 923 -1.59 -10.62 -9.86
CA ALA A 923 -0.91 -9.86 -8.81
C ALA A 923 0.31 -10.59 -8.25
N ASP A 924 0.35 -11.92 -8.32
CA ASP A 924 1.45 -12.73 -7.78
C ASP A 924 2.77 -12.36 -8.47
N THR A 925 3.72 -11.88 -7.67
CA THR A 925 5.03 -11.40 -8.14
C THR A 925 6.06 -12.50 -8.32
N GLY A 926 5.81 -13.71 -7.76
CA GLY A 926 6.71 -14.86 -7.80
C GLY A 926 6.65 -15.62 -9.11
N HIS A 927 5.47 -16.16 -9.47
CA HIS A 927 5.26 -16.93 -10.72
C HIS A 927 3.79 -16.96 -11.17
N TYR A 928 3.38 -16.02 -12.01
CA TYR A 928 2.00 -15.97 -12.54
C TYR A 928 1.47 -17.26 -13.19
N PRO A 929 2.24 -17.99 -14.02
CA PRO A 929 1.72 -19.23 -14.60
C PRO A 929 1.32 -20.26 -13.54
N GLU A 930 2.09 -20.37 -12.46
CA GLU A 930 1.82 -21.28 -11.35
C GLU A 930 0.63 -20.79 -10.51
N ALA A 931 0.60 -19.50 -10.16
CA ALA A 931 -0.53 -18.88 -9.47
C ALA A 931 -1.85 -19.04 -10.24
N LEU A 932 -1.82 -18.90 -11.57
CA LEU A 932 -2.97 -19.13 -12.43
C LEU A 932 -3.36 -20.61 -12.45
N ALA A 933 -2.41 -21.52 -12.63
CA ALA A 933 -2.65 -22.95 -12.66
C ALA A 933 -3.29 -23.45 -11.36
N ASN A 934 -2.81 -22.96 -10.20
CA ASN A 934 -3.32 -23.34 -8.89
C ASN A 934 -4.76 -22.85 -8.62
N LYS A 935 -5.23 -21.81 -9.32
CA LYS A 935 -6.60 -21.30 -9.20
C LYS A 935 -7.61 -21.96 -10.15
N LEU A 936 -7.13 -22.73 -11.13
CA LEU A 936 -8.00 -23.43 -12.07
C LEU A 936 -8.25 -24.86 -11.60
N GLN A 937 -9.45 -25.37 -11.89
CA GLN A 937 -9.78 -26.77 -11.67
C GLN A 937 -9.28 -27.60 -12.86
N TRP A 938 -8.52 -28.64 -12.55
CA TRP A 938 -7.96 -29.56 -13.55
C TRP A 938 -8.72 -30.89 -13.51
N ALA A 939 -9.16 -31.36 -14.68
CA ALA A 939 -9.57 -32.75 -14.83
C ALA A 939 -8.30 -33.59 -15.05
N ILE A 940 -8.01 -34.51 -14.13
CA ILE A 940 -6.88 -35.44 -14.24
C ILE A 940 -7.43 -36.78 -14.73
N GLY A 941 -6.96 -37.23 -15.90
CA GLY A 941 -7.34 -38.48 -16.54
C GLY A 941 -6.38 -39.61 -16.23
#